data_AF-A0A0P7BMC6-F1
#
_entry.id   AF-A0A0P7BMC6-F1
#
_cell.length_a   1.000
_cell.length_b   1.000
_cell.length_c   1.000
_cell.angle_alpha   90.00
_cell.angle_beta   90.00
_cell.angle_gamma   90.00
#
_symmetry.space_group_name_H-M   'P 1'
#
loop_
_entity.id
_entity.type
_entity.pdbx_description
1 polymer ?
#
loop_
_entity_poly.entity_id
_entity_poly.type
_entity_poly.pdbx_seq_one_letter_code
_entity_poly.pdbx_strand_id
1 'polypeptide(L)'
;MERNLPPGSAHPFSPEGILLCKTRNGIKEIDISTYSQEYFYNAVDLGNMGETLLRRMSGFRDHLSVFDDFQIMQAPAATFKIPIISGQITILAVSERTPTYYDFCFADAKGRACCWVARDTFSGITHSGDLLNHRDLLDYVRINKELLTEKEICVFISGYQKTQITRFLGTDPALMVADHVDKILYIIPVPLDAATIGDATICCPLVIKRDQDSLICSIIPTATTDRGMMCDSSQLISPCFPEAIKRADFTVSIPEPAVKQTTRDEVVLETNVALDNQHEALSKRNAVLTTNPSALPHFLKSSDSQVISFGTGVNFIPCNRDPTKETERSAVILPCIFGSQLQGPILLATGRVPSNVPFQDEKALCTYYENLESVVVVVDDRMTDNARNLATSLRINALFIVQLDPEKKPKTSDQVQSVMSSANINAVTALAGPQSLILVNIAESFYFYRGVANPKYLDTSELGFGTDVTSIVESTSVASLMIPKITRLVNLEDDNTIVLPFSSQFVRPCDLRQIFEQLTIAEIKNIHNDVEAAVPQLQALLNHKDLQQLSKDLVNMLSAKVDKVTSPLRSAYIQYVSGEFDTGNKEWIRKKHDMLAQLRKTTKETQSALEPVISSLANMMSSQTTSKRTHDLKRLVRQTQIQNNVEATKSMTFDTLTGLLETHAEEMGVMLLNIETVPYQQVLRNLKNAAIDAR
;
A
#
# COMPACT_ATOMS: atom_id res chain seq x y z
N MET A 1 21.91 -17.34 22.79
CA MET A 1 20.44 -17.16 22.71
C MET A 1 19.71 -18.21 21.84
N GLU A 2 20.38 -19.10 21.09
CA GLU A 2 19.75 -19.92 20.05
C GLU A 2 19.00 -21.22 20.49
N ARG A 3 18.99 -21.59 21.78
CA ARG A 3 18.44 -22.90 22.20
C ARG A 3 16.91 -22.96 22.31
N ASN A 4 16.24 -21.81 22.42
CA ASN A 4 14.78 -21.73 22.64
C ASN A 4 13.95 -21.48 21.37
N LEU A 5 14.56 -21.51 20.19
CA LEU A 5 13.84 -21.31 18.93
C LEU A 5 13.02 -22.55 18.53
N PRO A 6 11.83 -22.37 17.96
CA PRO A 6 10.99 -23.48 17.53
C PRO A 6 11.67 -24.30 16.41
N PRO A 7 11.43 -25.62 16.34
CA PRO A 7 11.82 -26.42 15.18
C PRO A 7 11.26 -25.82 13.88
N GLY A 8 12.13 -25.57 12.90
CA GLY A 8 11.84 -24.89 11.64
C GLY A 8 12.46 -23.49 11.54
N SER A 9 12.90 -22.90 12.65
CA SER A 9 13.65 -21.63 12.61
C SER A 9 14.99 -21.81 11.90
N ALA A 10 15.32 -20.91 10.98
CA ALA A 10 16.61 -20.88 10.33
C ALA A 10 17.26 -19.50 10.50
N HIS A 11 18.59 -19.48 10.58
CA HIS A 11 19.38 -18.25 10.68
C HIS A 11 20.48 -18.24 9.62
N PRO A 12 20.70 -17.10 8.95
CA PRO A 12 21.88 -16.93 8.11
C PRO A 12 23.12 -17.09 8.98
N PHE A 13 24.04 -17.95 8.56
CA PHE A 13 25.32 -18.13 9.21
C PHE A 13 26.44 -17.92 8.21
N SER A 14 27.25 -16.91 8.55
CA SER A 14 28.53 -16.55 7.94
C SER A 14 28.48 -16.10 6.46
N PRO A 15 29.55 -15.44 5.97
CA PRO A 15 29.72 -15.11 4.56
C PRO A 15 30.00 -16.33 3.67
N GLU A 16 30.16 -17.54 4.24
CA GLU A 16 30.38 -18.78 3.50
C GLU A 16 29.08 -19.42 2.97
N GLY A 17 27.90 -18.85 3.26
CA GLY A 17 26.63 -19.33 2.74
C GLY A 17 26.12 -20.57 3.46
N ILE A 18 26.10 -20.57 4.80
CA ILE A 18 25.59 -21.67 5.61
C ILE A 18 24.30 -21.21 6.30
N LEU A 19 23.25 -22.04 6.29
CA LEU A 19 22.04 -21.82 7.07
C LEU A 19 22.04 -22.72 8.30
N LEU A 20 21.84 -22.13 9.48
CA LEU A 20 21.60 -22.90 10.70
C LEU A 20 20.11 -23.12 10.85
N CYS A 21 19.65 -24.35 10.61
CA CYS A 21 18.25 -24.73 10.74
C CYS A 21 18.03 -25.51 12.04
N LYS A 22 17.17 -25.00 12.92
CA LYS A 22 16.72 -25.69 14.12
C LYS A 22 15.76 -26.81 13.69
N THR A 23 16.17 -28.06 13.83
CA THR A 23 15.31 -29.23 13.67
C THR A 23 14.85 -29.77 15.02
N ARG A 24 13.91 -30.73 15.01
CA ARG A 24 13.50 -31.46 16.22
C ARG A 24 14.67 -32.18 16.90
N ASN A 25 15.74 -32.48 16.15
CA ASN A 25 16.89 -33.25 16.61
C ASN A 25 18.10 -32.36 16.96
N GLY A 26 18.00 -31.03 16.86
CA GLY A 26 19.11 -30.11 17.08
C GLY A 26 19.28 -29.10 15.94
N ILE A 27 20.33 -28.30 16.00
CA ILE A 27 20.69 -27.35 14.94
C ILE A 27 21.42 -28.14 13.83
N LYS A 28 20.95 -27.98 12.59
CA LYS A 28 21.56 -28.57 11.40
C LYS A 28 22.15 -27.45 10.54
N GLU A 29 23.38 -27.62 10.12
CA GLU A 29 24.04 -26.74 9.16
C GLU A 29 23.65 -27.19 7.74
N ILE A 30 23.21 -26.24 6.92
CA ILE A 30 22.84 -26.45 5.53
C ILE A 30 23.73 -25.55 4.69
N ASP A 31 24.65 -26.15 3.93
CA ASP A 31 25.47 -25.41 2.96
C ASP A 31 24.59 -24.99 1.77
N ILE A 32 24.47 -23.68 1.57
CA ILE A 32 23.76 -23.07 0.44
C ILE A 32 24.70 -22.35 -0.53
N SER A 33 26.02 -22.46 -0.35
CA SER A 33 27.04 -21.75 -1.12
C SER A 33 27.03 -22.06 -2.62
N THR A 34 26.47 -23.22 -2.99
CA THR A 34 26.32 -23.68 -4.38
C THR A 34 25.06 -23.17 -5.07
N TYR A 35 24.12 -22.55 -4.36
CA TYR A 35 22.89 -22.01 -4.93
C TYR A 35 23.05 -20.51 -5.24
N SER A 36 22.70 -20.10 -6.46
CA SER A 36 22.68 -18.68 -6.82
C SER A 36 21.58 -17.95 -6.03
N GLN A 37 21.69 -16.62 -5.89
CA GLN A 37 20.64 -15.81 -5.23
C GLN A 37 19.28 -15.97 -5.95
N GLU A 38 19.30 -16.18 -7.27
CA GLU A 38 18.12 -16.50 -8.11
C GLU A 38 17.40 -17.78 -7.71
N TYR A 39 18.09 -18.75 -7.11
CA TYR A 39 17.47 -19.97 -6.59
C TYR A 39 16.45 -19.68 -5.47
N PHE A 40 16.68 -18.59 -4.73
CA PHE A 40 15.82 -18.18 -3.62
C PHE A 40 14.79 -17.12 -4.06
N TYR A 41 15.07 -16.33 -5.10
CA TYR A 41 14.17 -15.25 -5.54
C TYR A 41 12.84 -15.77 -6.09
N ASN A 42 11.78 -15.66 -5.29
CA ASN A 42 10.41 -15.59 -5.80
C ASN A 42 10.20 -14.17 -6.40
N ALA A 43 10.67 -13.98 -7.63
CA ALA A 43 10.78 -12.69 -8.31
C ALA A 43 9.45 -12.17 -8.87
N VAL A 44 8.41 -12.11 -8.05
CA VAL A 44 7.16 -11.47 -8.44
C VAL A 44 7.18 -10.02 -7.96
N ASP A 45 7.67 -9.11 -8.80
CA ASP A 45 7.48 -7.66 -8.63
C ASP A 45 5.98 -7.38 -8.77
N LEU A 46 5.32 -7.03 -7.66
CA LEU A 46 3.87 -6.82 -7.63
C LEU A 46 3.43 -5.68 -8.55
N GLY A 47 4.32 -4.72 -8.85
CA GLY A 47 4.07 -3.65 -9.82
C GLY A 47 4.01 -4.19 -11.24
N ASN A 48 5.04 -4.94 -11.66
CA ASN A 48 5.08 -5.56 -12.99
C ASN A 48 3.98 -6.62 -13.14
N MET A 49 3.74 -7.43 -12.10
CA MET A 49 2.65 -8.41 -12.07
C MET A 49 1.30 -7.70 -12.18
N GLY A 50 1.09 -6.56 -11.52
CA GLY A 50 -0.16 -5.79 -11.64
C GLY A 50 -0.46 -5.34 -13.07
N GLU A 51 0.53 -4.80 -13.81
CA GLU A 51 0.35 -4.44 -15.23
C GLU A 51 0.13 -5.67 -16.11
N THR A 52 0.93 -6.72 -15.91
CA THR A 52 0.78 -7.99 -16.62
C THR A 52 -0.61 -8.58 -16.39
N LEU A 53 -1.10 -8.58 -15.15
CA LEU A 53 -2.42 -9.08 -14.78
C LEU A 53 -3.54 -8.25 -15.38
N LEU A 54 -3.50 -6.92 -15.28
CA LEU A 54 -4.53 -6.06 -15.88
C LEU A 54 -4.60 -6.25 -17.38
N ARG A 55 -3.44 -6.37 -18.06
CA ARG A 55 -3.38 -6.67 -19.49
C ARG A 55 -4.03 -8.04 -19.77
N ARG A 56 -3.65 -9.09 -19.05
CA ARG A 56 -4.19 -10.45 -19.25
C ARG A 56 -5.70 -10.50 -18.98
N MET A 57 -6.15 -9.94 -17.85
CA MET A 57 -7.56 -9.86 -17.49
C MET A 57 -8.39 -9.10 -18.52
N SER A 58 -7.84 -8.04 -19.14
CA SER A 58 -8.50 -7.31 -20.22
C SER A 58 -8.77 -8.17 -21.46
N GLY A 59 -7.99 -9.23 -21.67
CA GLY A 59 -8.20 -10.23 -22.71
C GLY A 59 -9.43 -11.11 -22.46
N PHE A 60 -9.96 -11.14 -21.24
CA PHE A 60 -11.11 -11.96 -20.83
C PHE A 60 -12.30 -11.11 -20.38
N ARG A 61 -12.51 -9.94 -20.99
CA ARG A 61 -13.60 -9.00 -20.61
C ARG A 61 -14.98 -9.63 -20.50
N ASP A 62 -15.29 -10.59 -21.37
CA ASP A 62 -16.59 -11.29 -21.37
C ASP A 62 -16.85 -12.05 -20.05
N HIS A 63 -15.81 -12.37 -19.29
CA HIS A 63 -15.89 -13.05 -18.00
C HIS A 63 -15.51 -12.14 -16.82
N LEU A 64 -14.53 -11.25 -17.02
CA LEU A 64 -13.88 -10.51 -15.92
C LEU A 64 -14.30 -9.03 -15.84
N SER A 65 -15.19 -8.53 -16.71
CA SER A 65 -15.69 -7.14 -16.64
C SER A 65 -16.39 -6.81 -15.31
N VAL A 66 -16.89 -7.82 -14.59
CA VAL A 66 -17.41 -7.65 -13.22
C VAL A 66 -16.37 -7.09 -12.23
N PHE A 67 -15.08 -7.21 -12.56
CA PHE A 67 -13.97 -6.75 -11.73
C PHE A 67 -13.38 -5.41 -12.19
N ASP A 68 -13.99 -4.71 -13.15
CA ASP A 68 -13.46 -3.45 -13.68
C ASP A 68 -13.32 -2.34 -12.61
N ASP A 69 -14.11 -2.41 -11.55
CA ASP A 69 -14.08 -1.49 -10.40
C ASP A 69 -13.47 -2.09 -9.13
N PHE A 70 -12.84 -3.27 -9.22
CA PHE A 70 -12.20 -3.94 -8.08
C PHE A 70 -10.76 -3.45 -7.87
N GLN A 71 -10.33 -3.39 -6.62
CA GLN A 71 -8.95 -3.13 -6.26
C GLN A 71 -8.17 -4.44 -6.17
N ILE A 72 -7.03 -4.55 -6.86
CA ILE A 72 -6.13 -5.70 -6.71
C ILE A 72 -5.17 -5.42 -5.56
N MET A 73 -5.17 -6.26 -4.52
CA MET A 73 -4.34 -6.13 -3.32
C MET A 73 -3.71 -7.47 -2.96
N GLN A 74 -2.63 -7.46 -2.19
CA GLN A 74 -2.16 -8.70 -1.56
C GLN A 74 -3.14 -9.14 -0.46
N ALA A 75 -3.24 -10.45 -0.22
CA ALA A 75 -4.01 -10.96 0.91
C ALA A 75 -3.62 -10.26 2.23
N PRO A 76 -4.59 -9.82 3.05
CA PRO A 76 -4.35 -8.93 4.18
C PRO A 76 -3.68 -9.61 5.37
N ALA A 77 -3.78 -10.94 5.45
CA ALA A 77 -3.18 -11.78 6.47
C ALA A 77 -3.04 -13.22 5.95
N ALA A 78 -2.31 -14.07 6.69
CA ALA A 78 -2.21 -15.49 6.38
C ALA A 78 -3.58 -16.20 6.41
N THR A 79 -4.47 -15.80 7.31
CA THR A 79 -5.86 -16.24 7.33
C THR A 79 -6.77 -15.02 7.26
N PHE A 80 -7.71 -15.02 6.33
CA PHE A 80 -8.67 -13.94 6.14
C PHE A 80 -10.05 -14.49 5.74
N LYS A 81 -11.07 -13.65 5.87
CA LYS A 81 -12.48 -14.04 5.67
C LYS A 81 -13.12 -13.11 4.65
N ILE A 82 -13.81 -13.68 3.66
CA ILE A 82 -14.57 -12.94 2.65
C ILE A 82 -16.04 -13.38 2.62
N PRO A 83 -17.00 -12.50 2.32
CA PRO A 83 -18.40 -12.89 2.13
C PRO A 83 -18.60 -13.75 0.87
N ILE A 84 -19.45 -14.79 0.92
CA ILE A 84 -19.79 -15.59 -0.26
C ILE A 84 -20.99 -14.95 -0.99
N ILE A 85 -20.80 -14.56 -2.25
CA ILE A 85 -21.88 -14.17 -3.15
C ILE A 85 -22.16 -15.28 -4.15
N SER A 86 -23.31 -15.95 -4.00
CA SER A 86 -23.69 -17.11 -4.81
C SER A 86 -23.66 -16.82 -6.31
N GLY A 87 -22.96 -17.69 -7.05
CA GLY A 87 -22.95 -17.66 -8.52
C GLY A 87 -22.00 -16.63 -9.13
N GLN A 88 -21.34 -15.81 -8.30
CA GLN A 88 -20.26 -14.94 -8.76
C GLN A 88 -18.91 -15.66 -8.70
N ILE A 89 -17.93 -15.14 -9.47
CA ILE A 89 -16.57 -15.69 -9.49
C ILE A 89 -15.92 -15.42 -8.14
N THR A 90 -15.55 -16.46 -7.40
CA THR A 90 -14.99 -16.32 -6.04
C THR A 90 -13.48 -16.48 -6.01
N ILE A 91 -12.93 -17.41 -6.80
CA ILE A 91 -11.50 -17.66 -6.89
C ILE A 91 -11.15 -17.80 -8.36
N LEU A 92 -10.05 -17.20 -8.79
CA LEU A 92 -9.58 -17.25 -10.17
C LEU A 92 -8.07 -17.33 -10.25
N ALA A 93 -7.57 -17.93 -11.32
CA ALA A 93 -6.16 -17.95 -11.67
C ALA A 93 -5.97 -17.39 -13.08
N VAL A 94 -4.96 -16.54 -13.25
CA VAL A 94 -4.57 -15.96 -14.54
C VAL A 94 -3.11 -16.24 -14.77
N SER A 95 -2.77 -16.82 -15.92
CA SER A 95 -1.40 -17.20 -16.25
C SER A 95 -1.14 -17.09 -17.75
N GLU A 96 0.11 -17.32 -18.15
CA GLU A 96 0.46 -17.59 -19.54
C GLU A 96 0.65 -19.09 -19.74
N ARG A 97 0.33 -19.59 -20.93
CA ARG A 97 0.55 -20.99 -21.35
C ARG A 97 2.02 -21.38 -21.52
N THR A 98 2.95 -20.57 -21.03
CA THR A 98 4.39 -20.79 -21.11
C THR A 98 4.87 -21.26 -19.74
N PRO A 99 5.56 -22.42 -19.62
CA PRO A 99 5.92 -23.37 -20.69
C PRO A 99 4.77 -24.31 -21.11
N THR A 100 3.71 -24.42 -20.31
CA THR A 100 2.47 -25.18 -20.61
C THR A 100 1.31 -24.61 -19.78
N TYR A 101 0.21 -25.35 -19.60
CA TYR A 101 -0.92 -24.94 -18.75
C TYR A 101 -0.58 -24.98 -17.25
N TYR A 102 -0.95 -23.90 -16.57
CA TYR A 102 -0.91 -23.72 -15.12
C TYR A 102 -2.30 -24.08 -14.58
N ASP A 103 -2.55 -25.37 -14.34
CA ASP A 103 -3.91 -25.87 -14.10
C ASP A 103 -4.36 -25.50 -12.68
N PHE A 104 -5.43 -24.71 -12.60
CA PHE A 104 -6.09 -24.35 -11.35
C PHE A 104 -7.05 -25.46 -10.91
N CYS A 105 -6.87 -25.98 -9.69
CA CYS A 105 -7.59 -27.16 -9.22
C CYS A 105 -7.97 -27.08 -7.74
N PHE A 106 -8.91 -27.93 -7.33
CA PHE A 106 -9.35 -28.09 -5.94
C PHE A 106 -9.32 -29.56 -5.55
N ALA A 107 -8.98 -29.87 -4.30
CA ALA A 107 -9.01 -31.24 -3.79
C ALA A 107 -9.46 -31.32 -2.33
N ASP A 108 -10.00 -32.46 -1.92
CA ASP A 108 -10.26 -32.77 -0.51
C ASP A 108 -9.21 -33.76 0.04
N ALA A 109 -9.23 -33.98 1.36
CA ALA A 109 -8.33 -34.92 2.03
C ALA A 109 -8.44 -36.37 1.52
N LYS A 110 -9.51 -36.73 0.80
CA LYS A 110 -9.74 -38.07 0.25
C LYS A 110 -9.24 -38.20 -1.19
N GLY A 111 -8.68 -37.13 -1.76
CA GLY A 111 -8.21 -37.11 -3.13
C GLY A 111 -9.32 -37.03 -4.17
N ARG A 112 -10.52 -36.57 -3.81
CA ARG A 112 -11.46 -36.08 -4.84
C ARG A 112 -10.93 -34.76 -5.35
N ALA A 113 -11.00 -34.54 -6.65
CA ALA A 113 -10.44 -33.37 -7.30
C ALA A 113 -11.44 -32.69 -8.24
N CYS A 114 -11.40 -31.36 -8.30
CA CYS A 114 -12.12 -30.54 -9.26
C CYS A 114 -11.09 -29.80 -10.11
N CYS A 115 -11.20 -29.92 -11.43
CA CYS A 115 -10.27 -29.38 -12.40
C CYS A 115 -10.98 -29.08 -13.72
N TRP A 116 -10.23 -28.73 -14.77
CA TRP A 116 -10.77 -28.36 -16.07
C TRP A 116 -11.64 -29.44 -16.73
N VAL A 117 -11.36 -30.72 -16.48
CA VAL A 117 -12.15 -31.87 -16.96
C VAL A 117 -13.31 -32.16 -16.01
N ALA A 118 -13.06 -32.10 -14.70
CA ALA A 118 -14.00 -32.49 -13.66
C ALA A 118 -14.52 -31.26 -12.92
N ARG A 119 -15.42 -30.52 -13.59
CA ARG A 119 -15.76 -29.13 -13.21
C ARG A 119 -16.69 -28.98 -12.01
N ASP A 120 -17.43 -30.03 -11.66
CA ASP A 120 -18.49 -29.99 -10.64
C ASP A 120 -18.33 -31.12 -9.61
N THR A 121 -17.10 -31.54 -9.31
CA THR A 121 -16.84 -32.63 -8.35
C THR A 121 -17.32 -32.32 -6.94
N PHE A 122 -17.28 -31.05 -6.53
CA PHE A 122 -17.70 -30.60 -5.20
C PHE A 122 -19.03 -29.86 -5.28
N SER A 123 -19.98 -30.22 -4.41
CA SER A 123 -21.25 -29.52 -4.34
C SER A 123 -21.04 -28.04 -4.01
N GLY A 124 -21.69 -27.16 -4.78
CA GLY A 124 -21.57 -25.72 -4.65
C GLY A 124 -20.27 -25.12 -5.21
N ILE A 125 -19.43 -25.88 -5.91
CA ILE A 125 -18.25 -25.39 -6.60
C ILE A 125 -18.36 -25.77 -8.08
N THR A 126 -18.32 -24.77 -8.96
CA THR A 126 -18.29 -24.99 -10.41
C THR A 126 -17.08 -24.31 -11.02
N HIS A 127 -16.25 -25.10 -11.69
CA HIS A 127 -15.04 -24.68 -12.39
C HIS A 127 -15.36 -24.25 -13.84
N SER A 128 -14.75 -23.16 -14.32
CA SER A 128 -14.89 -22.69 -15.71
C SER A 128 -14.31 -23.68 -16.72
N GLY A 129 -13.26 -24.38 -16.29
CA GLY A 129 -12.26 -25.00 -17.16
C GLY A 129 -11.37 -23.96 -17.84
N ASP A 130 -10.47 -24.45 -18.68
CA ASP A 130 -9.48 -23.61 -19.36
C ASP A 130 -10.16 -22.65 -20.33
N LEU A 131 -10.07 -21.35 -20.04
CA LEU A 131 -10.46 -20.29 -20.96
C LEU A 131 -9.21 -19.68 -21.56
N LEU A 132 -9.16 -19.65 -22.90
CA LEU A 132 -7.98 -19.23 -23.63
C LEU A 132 -8.23 -17.93 -24.37
N ASN A 133 -7.27 -17.00 -24.24
CA ASN A 133 -7.16 -15.85 -25.12
C ASN A 133 -5.71 -15.70 -25.56
N HIS A 134 -5.43 -16.02 -26.83
CA HIS A 134 -4.07 -16.10 -27.37
C HIS A 134 -3.15 -17.03 -26.54
N ARG A 135 -2.19 -16.45 -25.82
CA ARG A 135 -1.24 -17.17 -24.95
C ARG A 135 -1.64 -17.13 -23.48
N ASP A 136 -2.64 -16.33 -23.13
CA ASP A 136 -3.10 -16.21 -21.76
C ASP A 136 -4.16 -17.28 -21.46
N LEU A 137 -4.14 -17.74 -20.21
CA LEU A 137 -5.03 -18.75 -19.65
C LEU A 137 -5.76 -18.14 -18.45
N LEU A 138 -7.07 -18.35 -18.42
CA LEU A 138 -7.94 -18.00 -17.30
C LEU A 138 -8.68 -19.25 -16.83
N ASP A 139 -8.64 -19.45 -15.53
CA ASP A 139 -9.46 -20.41 -14.82
C ASP A 139 -10.18 -19.69 -13.68
N TYR A 140 -11.43 -20.02 -13.45
CA TYR A 140 -12.16 -19.49 -12.31
C TYR A 140 -13.17 -20.47 -11.75
N VAL A 141 -13.54 -20.23 -10.50
CA VAL A 141 -14.58 -20.97 -9.80
C VAL A 141 -15.67 -20.03 -9.33
N ARG A 142 -16.91 -20.50 -9.49
CA ARG A 142 -18.09 -19.92 -8.86
C ARG A 142 -18.49 -20.78 -7.67
N ILE A 143 -18.70 -20.13 -6.53
CA ILE A 143 -19.17 -20.79 -5.31
C ILE A 143 -20.65 -20.47 -5.11
N ASN A 144 -21.45 -21.50 -4.86
CA ASN A 144 -22.83 -21.36 -4.41
C ASN A 144 -22.88 -21.50 -2.89
N LYS A 145 -23.27 -20.42 -2.21
CA LYS A 145 -23.34 -20.34 -0.76
C LYS A 145 -24.19 -21.45 -0.15
N GLU A 146 -25.34 -21.77 -0.73
CA GLU A 146 -26.29 -22.72 -0.13
C GLU A 146 -25.80 -24.16 -0.22
N LEU A 147 -25.14 -24.51 -1.34
CA LEU A 147 -24.71 -25.87 -1.66
C LEU A 147 -23.28 -26.20 -1.19
N LEU A 148 -22.47 -25.18 -0.89
CA LEU A 148 -21.07 -25.39 -0.52
C LEU A 148 -20.96 -26.22 0.77
N THR A 149 -20.11 -27.23 0.73
CA THR A 149 -19.80 -28.07 1.91
C THR A 149 -19.06 -27.30 3.01
N GLU A 150 -19.29 -27.67 4.27
CA GLU A 150 -18.53 -27.17 5.43
C GLU A 150 -17.13 -27.79 5.56
N LYS A 151 -16.82 -28.81 4.75
CA LYS A 151 -15.52 -29.47 4.77
C LYS A 151 -14.44 -28.59 4.15
N GLU A 152 -13.22 -28.77 4.64
CA GLU A 152 -12.04 -28.09 4.13
C GLU A 152 -11.68 -28.57 2.73
N ILE A 153 -11.37 -27.62 1.85
CA ILE A 153 -10.99 -27.89 0.46
C ILE A 153 -9.64 -27.21 0.19
N CYS A 154 -8.69 -27.98 -0.33
CA CYS A 154 -7.42 -27.49 -0.83
C CYS A 154 -7.63 -26.80 -2.17
N VAL A 155 -7.01 -25.64 -2.34
CA VAL A 155 -6.83 -24.96 -3.62
C VAL A 155 -5.39 -25.19 -4.03
N PHE A 156 -5.16 -25.74 -5.21
CA PHE A 156 -3.83 -26.13 -5.66
C PHE A 156 -3.63 -25.88 -7.15
N ILE A 157 -2.36 -25.82 -7.52
CA ILE A 157 -1.89 -25.68 -8.89
C ILE A 157 -1.25 -26.99 -9.32
N SER A 158 -1.60 -27.44 -10.51
CA SER A 158 -1.04 -28.62 -11.17
C SER A 158 -0.34 -28.20 -12.46
N GLY A 159 0.91 -28.63 -12.67
CA GLY A 159 1.58 -28.42 -13.94
C GLY A 159 1.14 -29.47 -14.96
N TYR A 160 0.53 -29.03 -16.07
CA TYR A 160 0.08 -29.94 -17.11
C TYR A 160 1.24 -30.79 -17.66
N GLN A 161 0.96 -32.06 -17.99
CA GLN A 161 1.98 -33.04 -18.38
C GLN A 161 3.14 -33.18 -17.37
N LYS A 162 2.84 -33.03 -16.07
CA LYS A 162 3.83 -33.12 -14.97
C LYS A 162 4.95 -32.08 -15.10
N THR A 163 4.61 -30.92 -15.64
CA THR A 163 5.55 -29.81 -15.72
C THR A 163 5.84 -29.30 -14.31
N GLN A 164 7.11 -29.05 -14.01
CA GLN A 164 7.51 -28.48 -12.73
C GLN A 164 6.95 -27.06 -12.58
N ILE A 165 6.36 -26.77 -11.42
CA ILE A 165 5.75 -25.47 -11.13
C ILE A 165 6.80 -24.34 -11.17
N THR A 166 8.05 -24.65 -10.85
CA THR A 166 9.17 -23.70 -10.94
C THR A 166 9.44 -23.18 -12.35
N ARG A 167 8.99 -23.88 -13.41
CA ARG A 167 9.17 -23.42 -14.79
C ARG A 167 8.25 -22.26 -15.19
N PHE A 168 7.25 -21.95 -14.37
CA PHE A 168 6.41 -20.76 -14.52
C PHE A 168 7.03 -19.51 -13.88
N LEU A 169 8.23 -19.63 -13.28
CA LEU A 169 8.98 -18.49 -12.79
C LEU A 169 9.27 -17.51 -13.94
N GLY A 170 8.97 -16.23 -13.75
CA GLY A 170 9.12 -15.19 -14.76
C GLY A 170 7.97 -15.09 -15.77
N THR A 171 6.90 -15.90 -15.63
CA THR A 171 5.68 -15.75 -16.43
C THR A 171 4.53 -15.09 -15.67
N ASP A 172 4.79 -14.62 -14.44
CA ASP A 172 3.87 -13.86 -13.58
C ASP A 172 2.45 -14.48 -13.45
N PRO A 173 2.29 -15.78 -13.11
CA PRO A 173 0.97 -16.33 -12.84
C PRO A 173 0.43 -15.77 -11.52
N ALA A 174 -0.89 -15.54 -11.43
CA ALA A 174 -1.53 -15.11 -10.19
C ALA A 174 -2.75 -15.95 -9.86
N LEU A 175 -2.84 -16.34 -8.59
CA LEU A 175 -4.02 -16.90 -7.95
C LEU A 175 -4.68 -15.77 -7.15
N MET A 176 -5.98 -15.56 -7.32
CA MET A 176 -6.72 -14.45 -6.72
C MET A 176 -8.04 -14.92 -6.09
N VAL A 177 -8.42 -14.26 -5.00
CA VAL A 177 -9.69 -14.45 -4.28
C VAL A 177 -10.47 -13.14 -4.30
N ALA A 178 -11.74 -13.19 -4.71
CA ALA A 178 -12.57 -12.01 -4.88
C ALA A 178 -13.48 -11.76 -3.67
N ASP A 179 -13.35 -10.58 -3.07
CA ASP A 179 -14.31 -10.00 -2.14
C ASP A 179 -15.21 -9.02 -2.91
N HIS A 180 -16.45 -9.45 -3.15
CA HIS A 180 -17.42 -8.65 -3.90
C HIS A 180 -18.11 -7.56 -3.06
N VAL A 181 -18.01 -7.61 -1.74
CA VAL A 181 -18.58 -6.59 -0.85
C VAL A 181 -17.65 -5.39 -0.78
N ASP A 182 -16.37 -5.64 -0.51
CA ASP A 182 -15.35 -4.59 -0.44
C ASP A 182 -14.76 -4.24 -1.82
N LYS A 183 -15.13 -5.00 -2.86
CA LYS A 183 -14.63 -4.89 -4.24
C LYS A 183 -13.11 -5.01 -4.31
N ILE A 184 -12.58 -6.09 -3.73
CA ILE A 184 -11.15 -6.36 -3.66
C ILE A 184 -10.83 -7.71 -4.28
N LEU A 185 -9.78 -7.78 -5.08
CA LEU A 185 -9.14 -9.00 -5.57
C LEU A 185 -7.86 -9.24 -4.79
N TYR A 186 -7.90 -10.18 -3.86
CA TYR A 186 -6.74 -10.57 -3.06
C TYR A 186 -5.85 -11.54 -3.82
N ILE A 187 -4.62 -11.14 -4.10
CA ILE A 187 -3.56 -12.00 -4.64
C ILE A 187 -3.09 -12.94 -3.55
N ILE A 188 -3.13 -14.23 -3.85
CA ILE A 188 -2.61 -15.32 -3.03
C ILE A 188 -1.19 -15.62 -3.47
N PRO A 189 -0.20 -15.58 -2.56
CA PRO A 189 1.17 -15.90 -2.89
C PRO A 189 1.29 -17.38 -3.23
N VAL A 190 1.73 -17.68 -4.45
CA VAL A 190 2.11 -19.04 -4.85
C VAL A 190 3.63 -19.08 -4.99
N PRO A 191 4.34 -19.94 -4.24
CA PRO A 191 5.78 -20.05 -4.39
C PRO A 191 6.13 -20.72 -5.73
N LEU A 192 7.01 -20.06 -6.49
CA LEU A 192 7.55 -20.57 -7.76
C LEU A 192 9.05 -20.83 -7.70
N ASP A 193 9.71 -20.51 -6.58
CA ASP A 193 11.13 -20.71 -6.40
C ASP A 193 11.45 -22.16 -5.99
N ALA A 194 12.56 -22.68 -6.53
CA ALA A 194 12.98 -24.05 -6.27
C ALA A 194 13.41 -24.26 -4.81
N ALA A 195 13.79 -23.21 -4.07
CA ALA A 195 14.09 -23.31 -2.65
C ALA A 195 12.87 -23.68 -1.79
N THR A 196 11.69 -23.16 -2.15
CA THR A 196 10.44 -23.41 -1.42
C THR A 196 9.75 -24.69 -1.88
N ILE A 197 9.69 -24.94 -3.20
CA ILE A 197 8.89 -26.04 -3.76
C ILE A 197 9.70 -27.15 -4.44
N GLY A 198 11.01 -27.01 -4.60
CA GLY A 198 11.86 -28.01 -5.25
C GLY A 198 11.48 -28.27 -6.71
N ASP A 199 11.37 -29.54 -7.07
CA ASP A 199 10.94 -30.08 -8.37
C ASP A 199 9.44 -30.42 -8.39
N ALA A 200 8.63 -29.77 -7.56
CA ALA A 200 7.20 -30.03 -7.45
C ALA A 200 6.45 -29.84 -8.77
N THR A 201 5.49 -30.74 -9.02
CA THR A 201 4.51 -30.63 -10.12
C THR A 201 3.11 -30.29 -9.60
N ILE A 202 2.90 -30.40 -8.28
CA ILE A 202 1.70 -29.96 -7.56
C ILE A 202 2.13 -29.03 -6.44
N CYS A 203 1.44 -27.89 -6.29
CA CYS A 203 1.64 -26.94 -5.20
C CYS A 203 0.28 -26.52 -4.61
N CYS A 204 0.08 -26.73 -3.31
CA CYS A 204 -1.12 -26.30 -2.59
C CYS A 204 -0.78 -25.11 -1.66
N PRO A 205 -1.04 -23.86 -2.10
CA PRO A 205 -0.77 -22.67 -1.32
C PRO A 205 -1.92 -22.26 -0.38
N LEU A 206 -3.14 -22.74 -0.60
CA LEU A 206 -4.35 -22.21 0.03
C LEU A 206 -5.32 -23.34 0.42
N VAL A 207 -5.93 -23.22 1.60
CA VAL A 207 -7.07 -24.05 2.02
C VAL A 207 -8.26 -23.14 2.31
N ILE A 208 -9.43 -23.53 1.82
CA ILE A 208 -10.68 -22.80 2.05
C ILE A 208 -11.64 -23.61 2.90
N LYS A 209 -12.43 -22.91 3.70
CA LYS A 209 -13.49 -23.48 4.52
C LYS A 209 -14.69 -22.54 4.56
N ARG A 210 -15.88 -23.10 4.42
CA ARG A 210 -17.12 -22.34 4.63
C ARG A 210 -17.31 -22.09 6.12
N ASP A 211 -17.59 -20.83 6.47
CA ASP A 211 -18.03 -20.42 7.79
C ASP A 211 -19.31 -19.60 7.62
N GLN A 212 -20.46 -20.26 7.82
CA GLN A 212 -21.80 -19.70 7.62
C GLN A 212 -21.96 -19.10 6.21
N ASP A 213 -21.95 -17.77 6.13
CA ASP A 213 -22.18 -16.94 4.96
C ASP A 213 -20.89 -16.42 4.32
N SER A 214 -19.75 -16.90 4.80
CA SER A 214 -18.43 -16.44 4.43
C SER A 214 -17.50 -17.61 4.12
N LEU A 215 -16.44 -17.29 3.40
CA LEU A 215 -15.34 -18.20 3.09
C LEU A 215 -14.14 -17.76 3.91
N ILE A 216 -13.60 -18.66 4.72
CA ILE A 216 -12.31 -18.50 5.38
C ILE A 216 -11.24 -19.04 4.43
N CYS A 217 -10.26 -18.20 4.12
CA CYS A 217 -9.12 -18.50 3.28
C CYS A 217 -7.87 -18.57 4.17
N SER A 218 -7.22 -19.73 4.22
CA SER A 218 -5.98 -19.94 4.97
C SER A 218 -4.82 -20.21 4.01
N ILE A 219 -3.95 -19.23 3.86
CA ILE A 219 -2.72 -19.30 3.08
C ILE A 219 -1.69 -20.06 3.92
N ILE A 220 -1.18 -21.16 3.39
CA ILE A 220 -0.26 -22.01 4.11
C ILE A 220 1.13 -21.38 4.08
N PRO A 221 1.77 -21.09 5.24
CA PRO A 221 3.10 -20.46 5.28
C PRO A 221 4.17 -21.25 4.52
N THR A 222 4.02 -22.57 4.43
CA THR A 222 4.82 -23.45 3.58
C THR A 222 3.87 -24.33 2.78
N ALA A 223 3.67 -23.96 1.51
CA ALA A 223 2.84 -24.72 0.59
C ALA A 223 3.24 -26.19 0.59
N THR A 224 2.25 -27.09 0.63
CA THR A 224 2.52 -28.52 0.51
C THR A 224 2.65 -28.87 -0.96
N THR A 225 3.58 -29.75 -1.30
CA THR A 225 3.91 -30.08 -2.69
C THR A 225 3.93 -31.57 -2.94
N ASP A 226 3.81 -31.94 -4.21
CA ASP A 226 4.02 -33.31 -4.69
C ASP A 226 4.70 -33.31 -6.07
N ARG A 227 5.23 -34.46 -6.49
CA ARG A 227 6.11 -34.60 -7.67
C ARG A 227 5.59 -35.66 -8.63
N GLY A 228 5.83 -35.46 -9.92
CA GLY A 228 5.54 -36.48 -10.96
C GLY A 228 4.06 -36.76 -11.17
N MET A 229 3.18 -35.90 -10.66
CA MET A 229 1.73 -36.00 -10.75
C MET A 229 1.12 -34.79 -11.48
N MET A 230 -0.05 -34.98 -12.08
CA MET A 230 -0.90 -33.92 -12.64
C MET A 230 -2.36 -34.24 -12.35
N CYS A 231 -3.21 -33.22 -12.29
CA CYS A 231 -4.65 -33.39 -12.10
C CYS A 231 -5.38 -33.44 -13.44
N ASP A 232 -5.85 -34.62 -13.83
CA ASP A 232 -6.54 -34.85 -15.12
C ASP A 232 -7.92 -35.53 -14.97
N SER A 233 -8.39 -35.70 -13.74
CA SER A 233 -9.67 -36.37 -13.46
C SER A 233 -10.32 -35.87 -12.17
N SER A 234 -11.48 -36.44 -11.84
CA SER A 234 -12.18 -36.16 -10.58
C SER A 234 -11.53 -36.81 -9.35
N GLN A 235 -10.41 -37.52 -9.53
CA GLN A 235 -9.64 -38.14 -8.46
C GLN A 235 -8.13 -37.93 -8.65
N LEU A 236 -7.47 -37.52 -7.57
CA LEU A 236 -6.03 -37.41 -7.47
C LEU A 236 -5.63 -37.69 -6.03
N ILE A 237 -4.98 -38.83 -5.79
CA ILE A 237 -4.55 -39.21 -4.44
C ILE A 237 -3.13 -38.67 -4.24
N SER A 238 -3.01 -37.61 -3.45
CA SER A 238 -1.73 -37.07 -3.02
C SER A 238 -1.68 -36.88 -1.50
N PRO A 239 -0.56 -37.21 -0.84
CA PRO A 239 -0.37 -36.92 0.58
C PRO A 239 -0.35 -35.41 0.88
N CYS A 240 -0.13 -34.54 -0.12
CA CYS A 240 -0.06 -33.10 0.11
C CYS A 240 -1.41 -32.51 0.55
N PHE A 241 -2.55 -33.05 0.09
CA PHE A 241 -3.89 -32.53 0.43
C PHE A 241 -4.28 -32.69 1.91
N PRO A 242 -4.22 -33.89 2.52
CA PRO A 242 -4.49 -34.01 3.95
C PRO A 242 -3.47 -33.25 4.80
N GLU A 243 -2.21 -33.14 4.35
CA GLU A 243 -1.21 -32.35 5.03
C GLU A 243 -1.51 -30.84 4.98
N ALA A 244 -1.94 -30.31 3.83
CA ALA A 244 -2.35 -28.93 3.66
C ALA A 244 -3.49 -28.57 4.61
N ILE A 245 -4.54 -29.38 4.63
CA ILE A 245 -5.71 -29.19 5.51
C ILE A 245 -5.29 -29.21 6.98
N LYS A 246 -4.33 -30.07 7.36
CA LYS A 246 -3.82 -30.14 8.72
C LYS A 246 -3.00 -28.90 9.12
N ARG A 247 -2.30 -28.27 8.16
CA ARG A 247 -1.49 -27.06 8.39
C ARG A 247 -2.31 -25.77 8.35
N ALA A 248 -3.52 -25.81 7.77
CA ALA A 248 -4.39 -24.65 7.67
C ALA A 248 -4.85 -24.15 9.04
N ASP A 249 -4.80 -22.84 9.24
CA ASP A 249 -5.32 -22.16 10.41
C ASP A 249 -6.61 -21.43 10.04
N PHE A 250 -7.70 -21.76 10.71
CA PHE A 250 -9.02 -21.14 10.49
C PHE A 250 -9.37 -20.13 11.58
N THR A 251 -8.45 -19.82 12.49
CA THR A 251 -8.65 -18.76 13.46
C THR A 251 -8.45 -17.41 12.78
N VAL A 252 -9.54 -16.63 12.71
CA VAL A 252 -9.48 -15.24 12.25
C VAL A 252 -9.14 -14.40 13.47
N SER A 253 -7.86 -14.05 13.62
CA SER A 253 -7.41 -13.18 14.70
C SER A 253 -8.08 -11.81 14.56
N ILE A 254 -9.01 -11.50 15.46
CA ILE A 254 -9.33 -10.10 15.76
C ILE A 254 -8.08 -9.55 16.49
N PRO A 255 -7.56 -8.36 16.15
CA PRO A 255 -6.48 -7.77 16.93
C PRO A 255 -7.00 -7.49 18.34
N GLU A 256 -6.77 -8.39 19.28
CA GLU A 256 -6.98 -8.13 20.70
C GLU A 256 -5.71 -7.47 21.28
N PRO A 257 -5.87 -6.43 22.11
CA PRO A 257 -4.76 -5.68 22.67
C PRO A 257 -3.90 -6.60 23.55
N ALA A 258 -2.60 -6.65 23.25
CA ALA A 258 -1.63 -7.48 23.97
C ALA A 258 -1.64 -7.14 25.47
N VAL A 259 -2.14 -8.06 26.29
CA VAL A 259 -2.02 -8.02 27.75
C VAL A 259 -0.56 -8.29 28.11
N LYS A 260 0.13 -7.24 28.58
CA LYS A 260 1.50 -7.30 29.11
C LYS A 260 1.56 -8.27 30.29
N GLN A 261 2.21 -9.42 30.12
CA GLN A 261 2.73 -10.20 31.25
C GLN A 261 4.17 -9.79 31.54
N THR A 262 4.33 -9.04 32.62
CA THR A 262 5.63 -8.69 33.20
C THR A 262 6.14 -9.89 33.98
N THR A 263 7.29 -10.46 33.61
CA THR A 263 8.07 -11.34 34.49
C THR A 263 9.39 -10.66 34.83
N ARG A 264 9.68 -10.61 36.13
CA ARG A 264 10.84 -9.97 36.76
C ARG A 264 12.06 -10.90 36.73
N ASP A 265 13.18 -10.28 36.36
CA ASP A 265 14.58 -10.45 36.78
C ASP A 265 15.15 -11.83 37.15
N GLU A 266 16.28 -12.15 36.52
CA GLU A 266 17.50 -12.50 37.26
C GLU A 266 18.76 -12.05 36.49
N VAL A 267 19.62 -11.32 37.20
CA VAL A 267 20.89 -10.73 36.75
C VAL A 267 22.01 -11.75 36.87
N VAL A 268 22.82 -11.93 35.82
CA VAL A 268 24.17 -12.49 35.95
C VAL A 268 25.15 -11.64 35.12
N LEU A 269 26.21 -11.22 35.81
CA LEU A 269 27.27 -10.31 35.39
C LEU A 269 28.42 -11.05 34.67
N GLU A 270 29.19 -10.27 33.91
CA GLU A 270 30.55 -10.51 33.36
C GLU A 270 30.63 -11.30 32.05
N THR A 271 31.22 -10.74 30.98
CA THR A 271 32.67 -10.50 30.92
C THR A 271 33.06 -9.34 29.99
N ASN A 272 33.91 -8.44 30.49
CA ASN A 272 34.50 -7.29 29.80
C ASN A 272 35.80 -7.68 29.07
N VAL A 273 35.80 -7.76 27.72
CA VAL A 273 37.02 -7.66 26.89
C VAL A 273 36.68 -7.16 25.46
N ALA A 274 36.23 -5.91 25.28
CA ALA A 274 36.20 -5.24 23.95
C ALA A 274 35.90 -3.71 23.96
N LEU A 275 35.95 -3.03 25.10
CA LEU A 275 35.23 -1.76 25.29
C LEU A 275 35.90 -0.49 24.69
N ASP A 276 37.20 -0.46 24.42
CA ASP A 276 37.86 0.83 24.10
C ASP A 276 37.57 1.37 22.68
N ASN A 277 37.24 0.52 21.70
CA ASN A 277 36.86 0.98 20.36
C ASN A 277 35.35 1.15 20.15
N GLN A 278 34.52 0.67 21.09
CA GLN A 278 33.05 0.72 20.99
C GLN A 278 32.46 2.03 21.57
N HIS A 279 33.19 2.69 22.48
CA HIS A 279 32.72 3.93 23.13
C HIS A 279 32.73 5.16 22.21
N GLU A 280 33.60 5.26 21.20
CA GLU A 280 33.61 6.40 20.26
C GLU A 280 32.42 6.40 19.27
N ALA A 281 31.90 5.23 18.90
CA ALA A 281 30.73 5.12 18.03
C ALA A 281 29.43 5.61 18.71
N LEU A 282 29.36 5.46 20.04
CA LEU A 282 28.17 5.74 20.86
C LEU A 282 28.03 7.21 21.27
N SER A 283 29.05 8.05 21.10
CA SER A 283 28.99 9.48 21.48
C SER A 283 28.43 10.39 20.38
N LYS A 284 28.18 9.85 19.18
CA LYS A 284 27.72 10.64 18.03
C LYS A 284 26.21 10.84 18.07
N ARG A 285 25.79 12.09 17.84
CA ARG A 285 24.37 12.48 17.82
C ARG A 285 23.71 12.33 16.45
N ASN A 286 24.48 12.04 15.41
CA ASN A 286 24.03 11.90 14.04
C ASN A 286 24.36 10.51 13.50
N ALA A 287 23.48 9.92 12.70
CA ALA A 287 23.75 8.67 12.01
C ALA A 287 23.42 8.73 10.51
N VAL A 288 24.21 8.01 9.73
CA VAL A 288 23.97 7.74 8.31
C VAL A 288 23.82 6.24 8.14
N LEU A 289 22.60 5.79 7.86
CA LEU A 289 22.31 4.41 7.48
C LEU A 289 22.42 4.30 5.97
N THR A 290 23.20 3.34 5.46
CA THR A 290 23.44 3.24 4.01
C THR A 290 23.56 1.82 3.49
N THR A 291 23.09 1.58 2.26
CA THR A 291 23.31 0.32 1.54
C THR A 291 24.68 0.25 0.87
N ASN A 292 25.32 1.40 0.65
CA ASN A 292 26.62 1.48 0.03
C ASN A 292 27.44 2.63 0.63
N PRO A 293 28.28 2.36 1.65
CA PRO A 293 29.05 3.41 2.32
C PRO A 293 30.08 4.08 1.39
N SER A 294 30.48 3.43 0.30
CA SER A 294 31.40 4.00 -0.69
C SER A 294 30.73 5.04 -1.61
N ALA A 295 29.40 4.99 -1.78
CA ALA A 295 28.64 5.87 -2.68
C ALA A 295 27.87 6.98 -1.94
N LEU A 296 28.28 7.32 -0.71
CA LEU A 296 27.64 8.39 0.04
C LEU A 296 27.84 9.77 -0.62
N PRO A 297 26.77 10.57 -0.74
CA PRO A 297 26.86 11.97 -1.15
C PRO A 297 27.92 12.76 -0.36
N HIS A 298 28.63 13.65 -1.04
CA HIS A 298 29.78 14.35 -0.46
C HIS A 298 29.42 15.16 0.79
N PHE A 299 28.25 15.78 0.85
CA PHE A 299 27.80 16.56 2.01
C PHE A 299 27.50 15.71 3.26
N LEU A 300 27.41 14.38 3.13
CA LEU A 300 27.17 13.45 4.25
C LEU A 300 28.46 12.88 4.86
N LYS A 301 29.62 13.10 4.23
CA LYS A 301 30.92 12.63 4.72
C LYS A 301 31.42 13.53 5.86
N SER A 302 30.77 13.46 7.02
CA SER A 302 31.21 14.16 8.24
C SER A 302 31.85 13.17 9.22
N SER A 303 32.95 13.61 9.85
CA SER A 303 33.58 12.94 11.01
C SER A 303 32.60 12.74 12.18
N ASP A 304 31.51 13.52 12.21
CA ASP A 304 30.62 13.65 13.37
C ASP A 304 29.40 12.71 13.31
N SER A 305 29.27 11.92 12.23
CA SER A 305 28.16 10.98 12.04
C SER A 305 28.62 9.53 12.19
N GLN A 306 27.79 8.69 12.81
CA GLN A 306 27.98 7.24 12.85
C GLN A 306 27.49 6.65 11.53
N VAL A 307 28.37 5.98 10.77
CA VAL A 307 27.96 5.30 9.54
C VAL A 307 27.57 3.87 9.87
N ILE A 308 26.35 3.48 9.49
CA ILE A 308 25.79 2.14 9.71
C ILE A 308 25.47 1.58 8.33
N SER A 309 26.20 0.56 7.89
CA SER A 309 25.85 -0.13 6.64
C SER A 309 24.77 -1.16 6.90
N PHE A 310 23.80 -1.23 5.98
CA PHE A 310 22.75 -2.24 6.01
C PHE A 310 22.44 -2.77 4.61
N GLY A 311 21.85 -3.95 4.50
CA GLY A 311 21.51 -4.52 3.20
C GLY A 311 21.30 -6.01 3.32
N THR A 312 22.36 -6.77 3.58
CA THR A 312 22.27 -8.19 3.94
C THR A 312 22.34 -8.41 5.45
N GLY A 313 22.94 -7.50 6.20
CA GLY A 313 22.93 -7.48 7.66
C GLY A 313 23.02 -6.04 8.14
N VAL A 314 23.37 -5.83 9.41
CA VAL A 314 23.66 -4.51 9.98
C VAL A 314 25.11 -4.47 10.44
N ASN A 315 25.85 -3.44 10.06
CA ASN A 315 27.24 -3.24 10.45
C ASN A 315 27.52 -1.80 10.87
N PHE A 316 28.08 -1.61 12.06
CA PHE A 316 28.50 -0.30 12.55
C PHE A 316 29.96 -0.05 12.14
N ILE A 317 30.16 0.90 11.23
CA ILE A 317 31.49 1.18 10.68
C ILE A 317 32.28 2.04 11.69
N PRO A 318 33.45 1.59 12.18
CA PRO A 318 34.28 2.38 13.09
C PRO A 318 34.88 3.61 12.40
N CYS A 319 35.04 4.71 13.15
CA CYS A 319 35.52 6.01 12.65
C CYS A 319 36.89 5.98 11.92
N ASN A 320 37.74 5.00 12.23
CA ASN A 320 39.13 4.92 11.74
C ASN A 320 39.32 3.91 10.58
N ARG A 321 38.23 3.37 10.01
CA ARG A 321 38.32 2.52 8.81
C ARG A 321 37.72 3.25 7.62
N ASP A 322 38.53 3.44 6.58
CA ASP A 322 38.00 3.78 5.27
C ASP A 322 36.98 2.71 4.85
N PRO A 323 35.80 3.10 4.33
CA PRO A 323 34.74 2.18 3.89
C PRO A 323 35.11 1.35 2.63
N THR A 324 36.40 1.18 2.33
CA THR A 324 36.93 0.89 1.00
C THR A 324 37.11 -0.60 0.65
N LYS A 325 36.48 -1.55 1.36
CA LYS A 325 36.68 -2.99 1.05
C LYS A 325 35.45 -3.88 0.92
N GLU A 326 34.24 -3.41 1.20
CA GLU A 326 33.03 -4.21 0.96
C GLU A 326 32.32 -3.69 -0.31
N THR A 327 32.84 -4.12 -1.46
CA THR A 327 32.32 -3.83 -2.80
C THR A 327 31.15 -4.72 -3.23
N GLU A 328 30.64 -5.57 -2.34
CA GLU A 328 29.52 -6.43 -2.67
C GLU A 328 28.22 -5.64 -2.60
N ARG A 329 27.89 -5.02 -3.73
CA ARG A 329 26.55 -4.53 -4.05
C ARG A 329 25.57 -5.70 -3.92
N SER A 330 25.01 -5.91 -2.74
CA SER A 330 23.93 -6.88 -2.53
C SER A 330 22.78 -6.60 -3.48
N ALA A 331 22.21 -7.64 -4.10
CA ALA A 331 21.00 -7.53 -4.90
C ALA A 331 19.72 -7.38 -4.04
N VAL A 332 19.83 -7.50 -2.71
CA VAL A 332 18.72 -7.31 -1.75
C VAL A 332 19.09 -6.28 -0.68
N ILE A 333 18.16 -5.37 -0.42
CA ILE A 333 18.15 -4.52 0.76
C ILE A 333 17.12 -5.09 1.74
N LEU A 334 17.57 -5.56 2.89
CA LEU A 334 16.73 -6.06 3.98
C LEU A 334 16.36 -4.90 4.92
N PRO A 335 15.10 -4.82 5.40
CA PRO A 335 14.66 -3.76 6.32
C PRO A 335 15.13 -3.97 7.77
N CYS A 336 16.25 -4.68 7.99
CA CYS A 336 16.69 -5.17 9.30
C CYS A 336 17.40 -4.12 10.18
N ILE A 337 17.23 -2.83 9.88
CA ILE A 337 17.95 -1.76 10.60
C ILE A 337 17.60 -1.70 12.10
N PHE A 338 16.43 -2.22 12.48
CA PHE A 338 15.94 -2.28 13.87
C PHE A 338 16.30 -3.58 14.60
N GLY A 339 17.05 -4.49 13.98
CA GLY A 339 17.36 -5.80 14.58
C GLY A 339 16.26 -6.86 14.42
N SER A 340 15.35 -6.64 13.47
CA SER A 340 14.20 -7.52 13.20
C SER A 340 14.60 -8.96 12.85
N GLN A 341 13.79 -9.92 13.29
CA GLN A 341 13.95 -11.32 12.92
C GLN A 341 13.69 -11.50 11.41
N LEU A 342 14.69 -11.98 10.67
CA LEU A 342 14.53 -12.33 9.26
C LEU A 342 13.70 -13.60 9.15
N GLN A 343 12.67 -13.57 8.30
CA GLN A 343 11.84 -14.73 7.97
C GLN A 343 11.84 -14.95 6.45
N GLY A 344 11.53 -16.17 6.01
CA GLY A 344 11.44 -16.51 4.60
C GLY A 344 12.78 -16.89 3.94
N PRO A 345 12.76 -17.80 2.94
CA PRO A 345 13.96 -18.41 2.38
C PRO A 345 14.92 -17.40 1.74
N ILE A 346 14.40 -16.35 1.08
CA ILE A 346 15.21 -15.29 0.45
C ILE A 346 16.01 -14.50 1.48
N LEU A 347 15.35 -13.98 2.51
CA LEU A 347 16.02 -13.12 3.49
C LEU A 347 16.96 -13.93 4.36
N LEU A 348 16.64 -15.20 4.60
CA LEU A 348 17.54 -16.11 5.31
C LEU A 348 18.76 -16.48 4.48
N ALA A 349 18.61 -16.72 3.17
CA ALA A 349 19.73 -17.07 2.29
C ALA A 349 20.62 -15.85 1.96
N THR A 350 20.04 -14.66 1.84
CA THR A 350 20.77 -13.42 1.53
C THR A 350 21.20 -12.65 2.77
N GLY A 351 20.65 -12.99 3.94
CA GLY A 351 20.96 -12.37 5.22
C GLY A 351 22.39 -12.67 5.68
N ARG A 352 22.97 -11.75 6.44
CA ARG A 352 24.27 -11.87 7.11
C ARG A 352 24.09 -11.57 8.58
N VAL A 353 24.88 -12.25 9.41
CA VAL A 353 24.94 -11.98 10.84
C VAL A 353 25.37 -10.52 11.06
N PRO A 354 24.67 -9.75 11.91
CA PRO A 354 25.08 -8.40 12.23
C PRO A 354 26.53 -8.38 12.77
N SER A 355 27.31 -7.40 12.34
CA SER A 355 28.72 -7.27 12.72
C SER A 355 28.99 -5.92 13.37
N ASN A 356 29.92 -5.89 14.33
CA ASN A 356 30.29 -4.67 15.07
C ASN A 356 29.13 -3.94 15.77
N VAL A 357 27.96 -4.58 15.97
CA VAL A 357 26.82 -3.96 16.65
C VAL A 357 27.16 -3.79 18.15
N PRO A 358 27.21 -2.56 18.68
CA PRO A 358 27.64 -2.32 20.07
C PRO A 358 26.52 -2.57 21.10
N PHE A 359 25.40 -3.17 20.69
CA PHE A 359 24.20 -3.37 21.50
C PHE A 359 23.96 -4.85 21.76
N GLN A 360 23.48 -5.16 22.97
CA GLN A 360 23.22 -6.54 23.38
C GLN A 360 21.85 -7.05 22.90
N ASP A 361 20.90 -6.15 22.62
CA ASP A 361 19.56 -6.48 22.17
C ASP A 361 18.95 -5.38 21.27
N GLU A 362 17.81 -5.71 20.65
CA GLU A 362 17.00 -4.81 19.81
C GLU A 362 16.57 -3.54 20.58
N LYS A 363 16.23 -3.68 21.86
CA LYS A 363 15.73 -2.56 22.67
C LYS A 363 16.80 -1.49 22.86
N ALA A 364 18.04 -1.88 23.13
CA ALA A 364 19.18 -0.97 23.25
C ALA A 364 19.49 -0.28 21.93
N LEU A 365 19.40 -0.99 20.80
CA LEU A 365 19.55 -0.42 19.47
C LEU A 365 18.47 0.63 19.15
N CYS A 366 17.20 0.30 19.42
CA CYS A 366 16.08 1.22 19.24
C CYS A 366 16.21 2.46 20.15
N THR A 367 16.62 2.28 21.40
CA THR A 367 16.89 3.38 22.33
C THR A 367 18.01 4.30 21.81
N TYR A 368 19.04 3.74 21.18
CA TYR A 368 20.09 4.54 20.54
C TYR A 368 19.51 5.39 19.40
N TYR A 369 18.72 4.80 18.50
CA TYR A 369 18.10 5.54 17.40
C TYR A 369 17.14 6.64 17.87
N GLU A 370 16.39 6.41 18.94
CA GLU A 370 15.51 7.42 19.54
C GLU A 370 16.25 8.66 20.03
N ASN A 371 17.49 8.50 20.49
CA ASN A 371 18.32 9.58 21.03
C ASN A 371 19.13 10.34 19.96
N LEU A 372 19.03 9.96 18.68
CA LEU A 372 19.72 10.65 17.59
C LEU A 372 19.07 11.99 17.26
N GLU A 373 19.87 13.04 17.16
CA GLU A 373 19.44 14.36 16.72
C GLU A 373 19.07 14.35 15.23
N SER A 374 19.85 13.64 14.40
CA SER A 374 19.63 13.54 12.96
C SER A 374 19.96 12.16 12.40
N VAL A 375 19.14 11.71 11.47
CA VAL A 375 19.31 10.44 10.77
C VAL A 375 19.13 10.64 9.27
N VAL A 376 20.07 10.11 8.48
CA VAL A 376 19.95 10.00 7.03
C VAL A 376 19.94 8.53 6.64
N VAL A 377 19.01 8.15 5.78
CA VAL A 377 18.92 6.80 5.23
C VAL A 377 19.16 6.90 3.72
N VAL A 378 20.29 6.34 3.26
CA VAL A 378 20.69 6.31 1.85
C VAL A 378 20.50 4.90 1.31
N VAL A 379 19.56 4.73 0.39
CA VAL A 379 19.18 3.44 -0.20
C VAL A 379 19.23 3.52 -1.70
N ASP A 380 19.51 2.39 -2.35
CA ASP A 380 19.27 2.23 -3.78
C ASP A 380 17.87 1.63 -4.05
N ASP A 381 17.53 1.46 -5.32
CA ASP A 381 16.21 1.02 -5.78
C ASP A 381 16.05 -0.52 -5.89
N ARG A 382 16.97 -1.30 -5.31
CA ARG A 382 16.99 -2.76 -5.48
C ARG A 382 16.19 -3.54 -4.43
N MET A 383 15.51 -2.87 -3.50
CA MET A 383 14.72 -3.54 -2.47
C MET A 383 13.52 -4.29 -3.07
N THR A 384 13.44 -5.59 -2.85
CA THR A 384 12.35 -6.44 -3.37
C THR A 384 11.07 -6.31 -2.54
N ASP A 385 9.91 -6.61 -3.15
CA ASP A 385 8.61 -6.58 -2.44
C ASP A 385 8.55 -7.60 -1.29
N ASN A 386 9.19 -8.77 -1.45
CA ASN A 386 9.27 -9.77 -0.39
C ASN A 386 9.99 -9.24 0.85
N ALA A 387 11.07 -8.48 0.67
CA ALA A 387 11.78 -7.84 1.77
C ALA A 387 10.92 -6.77 2.45
N ARG A 388 10.12 -6.01 1.68
CA ARG A 388 9.18 -4.99 2.22
C ARG A 388 8.11 -5.62 3.10
N ASN A 389 7.51 -6.72 2.66
CA ASN A 389 6.40 -7.38 3.37
C ASN A 389 6.81 -7.97 4.73
N LEU A 390 8.11 -8.14 4.96
CA LEU A 390 8.68 -8.68 6.18
C LEU A 390 9.22 -7.58 7.10
N ALA A 391 9.06 -6.31 6.73
CA ALA A 391 9.35 -5.18 7.60
C ALA A 391 8.38 -5.19 8.80
N THR A 392 8.94 -5.02 10.01
CA THR A 392 8.16 -4.82 11.25
C THR A 392 7.30 -3.57 11.15
N SER A 393 6.38 -3.32 12.09
CA SER A 393 5.61 -2.07 12.18
C SER A 393 6.44 -0.83 12.55
N LEU A 394 7.67 -1.02 13.05
CA LEU A 394 8.60 0.07 13.36
C LEU A 394 9.07 0.82 12.10
N ARG A 395 9.11 2.15 12.20
CA ARG A 395 9.54 3.10 11.18
C ARG A 395 10.44 4.16 11.80
N ILE A 396 11.26 4.80 10.98
CA ILE A 396 12.15 5.90 11.40
C ILE A 396 11.83 7.18 10.65
N ASN A 397 11.59 8.27 11.38
CA ASN A 397 11.46 9.62 10.83
C ASN A 397 12.85 10.17 10.54
N ALA A 398 13.19 10.28 9.25
CA ALA A 398 14.54 10.62 8.79
C ALA A 398 14.52 11.32 7.42
N LEU A 399 15.68 11.79 6.98
CA LEU A 399 15.90 12.14 5.58
C LEU A 399 16.22 10.86 4.79
N PHE A 400 15.37 10.49 3.85
CA PHE A 400 15.59 9.38 2.93
C PHE A 400 16.11 9.89 1.60
N ILE A 401 17.20 9.28 1.12
CA ILE A 401 17.79 9.54 -0.18
C ILE A 401 17.78 8.23 -0.97
N VAL A 402 16.94 8.17 -2.00
CA VAL A 402 16.89 7.03 -2.93
C VAL A 402 17.83 7.30 -4.10
N GLN A 403 18.90 6.53 -4.22
CA GLN A 403 19.89 6.65 -5.28
C GLN A 403 19.45 5.85 -6.49
N LEU A 404 19.31 6.52 -7.63
CA LEU A 404 19.04 5.89 -8.91
C LEU A 404 20.27 5.97 -9.81
N ASP A 405 20.57 4.87 -10.49
CA ASP A 405 21.66 4.76 -11.47
C ASP A 405 21.07 4.47 -12.86
N PRO A 406 20.39 5.44 -13.50
CA PRO A 406 19.77 5.23 -14.81
C PRO A 406 20.84 5.09 -15.90
N GLU A 407 20.60 4.22 -16.90
CA GLU A 407 21.51 4.01 -18.04
C GLU A 407 21.89 5.31 -18.79
N LYS A 408 21.00 6.31 -18.77
CA LYS A 408 21.22 7.63 -19.35
C LYS A 408 20.83 8.71 -18.36
N LYS A 409 21.74 9.66 -18.13
CA LYS A 409 21.46 10.86 -17.33
C LYS A 409 20.30 11.65 -17.97
N PRO A 410 19.21 11.92 -17.23
CA PRO A 410 18.10 12.70 -17.76
C PRO A 410 18.55 14.14 -18.01
N LYS A 411 18.06 14.75 -19.09
CA LYS A 411 18.43 16.11 -19.52
C LYS A 411 17.29 17.12 -19.41
N THR A 412 16.05 16.65 -19.26
CA THR A 412 14.85 17.49 -19.17
C THR A 412 14.03 17.13 -17.91
N SER A 413 13.21 18.08 -17.44
CA SER A 413 12.31 17.86 -16.30
C SER A 413 11.39 16.65 -16.52
N ASP A 414 10.86 16.48 -17.73
CA ASP A 414 9.98 15.34 -18.06
C ASP A 414 10.71 13.99 -17.97
N GLN A 415 11.99 13.96 -18.39
CA GLN A 415 12.80 12.75 -18.28
C GLN A 415 13.11 12.43 -16.81
N VAL A 416 13.39 13.44 -15.99
CA VAL A 416 13.57 13.28 -14.54
C VAL A 416 12.31 12.70 -13.92
N GLN A 417 11.14 13.28 -14.19
CA GLN A 417 9.87 12.78 -13.68
C GLN A 417 9.56 11.34 -14.13
N SER A 418 9.87 10.99 -15.38
CA SER A 418 9.72 9.62 -15.88
C SER A 418 10.59 8.63 -15.11
N VAL A 419 11.88 8.95 -14.93
CA VAL A 419 12.83 8.09 -14.19
C VAL A 419 12.41 7.94 -12.74
N MET A 420 12.04 9.04 -12.09
CA MET A 420 11.54 9.04 -10.71
C MET A 420 10.22 8.27 -10.58
N SER A 421 9.37 8.27 -11.61
CA SER A 421 8.11 7.54 -11.56
C SER A 421 8.30 6.03 -11.65
N SER A 422 9.35 5.57 -12.35
CA SER A 422 9.76 4.16 -12.41
C SER A 422 10.60 3.69 -11.22
N ALA A 423 11.04 4.61 -10.36
CA ALA A 423 11.88 4.31 -9.21
C ALA A 423 11.17 3.37 -8.23
N ASN A 424 11.87 2.32 -7.81
CA ASN A 424 11.39 1.43 -6.77
C ASN A 424 11.65 2.04 -5.39
N ILE A 425 10.57 2.39 -4.69
CA ILE A 425 10.60 3.02 -3.36
C ILE A 425 10.24 2.05 -2.22
N ASN A 426 10.44 0.75 -2.43
CA ASN A 426 10.14 -0.28 -1.42
C ASN A 426 10.88 -0.07 -0.10
N ALA A 427 12.13 0.39 -0.15
CA ALA A 427 12.88 0.73 1.07
C ALA A 427 12.26 1.89 1.84
N VAL A 428 11.74 2.89 1.15
CA VAL A 428 11.05 4.02 1.77
C VAL A 428 9.75 3.55 2.41
N THR A 429 8.93 2.77 1.70
CA THR A 429 7.66 2.28 2.26
C THR A 429 7.85 1.31 3.44
N ALA A 430 8.94 0.53 3.44
CA ALA A 430 9.30 -0.37 4.54
C ALA A 430 9.85 0.36 5.78
N LEU A 431 10.60 1.44 5.61
CA LEU A 431 11.43 2.01 6.70
C LEU A 431 11.02 3.43 7.11
N ALA A 432 10.47 4.24 6.21
CA ALA A 432 10.23 5.65 6.47
C ALA A 432 9.00 5.87 7.37
N GLY A 433 9.19 6.66 8.41
CA GLY A 433 8.10 7.14 9.25
C GLY A 433 7.32 8.27 8.60
N PRO A 434 6.14 8.61 9.16
CA PRO A 434 5.23 9.60 8.57
C PRO A 434 5.86 10.99 8.40
N GLN A 435 6.77 11.39 9.29
CA GLN A 435 7.38 12.73 9.32
C GLN A 435 8.75 12.75 8.60
N SER A 436 8.93 11.86 7.63
CA SER A 436 10.17 11.75 6.85
C SER A 436 10.17 12.69 5.63
N LEU A 437 11.36 13.11 5.22
CA LEU A 437 11.58 13.78 3.93
C LEU A 437 12.18 12.78 2.96
N ILE A 438 11.64 12.67 1.74
CA ILE A 438 12.08 11.71 0.74
C ILE A 438 12.57 12.44 -0.50
N LEU A 439 13.85 12.24 -0.80
CA LEU A 439 14.54 12.78 -1.96
C LEU A 439 15.03 11.65 -2.85
N VAL A 440 15.09 11.90 -4.15
CA VAL A 440 15.71 11.00 -5.13
C VAL A 440 17.00 11.65 -5.62
N ASN A 441 18.12 10.91 -5.52
CA ASN A 441 19.39 11.32 -6.08
C ASN A 441 19.56 10.69 -7.47
N ILE A 442 19.75 11.54 -8.49
CA ILE A 442 20.03 11.10 -9.86
C ILE A 442 21.26 11.85 -10.36
N ALA A 443 22.36 11.12 -10.60
CA ALA A 443 23.58 11.67 -11.17
C ALA A 443 24.05 12.98 -10.49
N GLU A 444 24.12 12.92 -9.15
CA GLU A 444 24.53 13.98 -8.20
C GLU A 444 23.48 15.05 -7.87
N SER A 445 22.35 15.12 -8.58
CA SER A 445 21.27 16.07 -8.26
C SER A 445 20.21 15.45 -7.36
N PHE A 446 19.61 16.26 -6.47
CA PHE A 446 18.55 15.87 -5.54
C PHE A 446 17.20 16.43 -5.98
N TYR A 447 16.23 15.54 -6.13
CA TYR A 447 14.87 15.87 -6.53
C TYR A 447 13.87 15.52 -5.44
N PHE A 448 12.92 16.42 -5.19
CA PHE A 448 11.85 16.21 -4.21
C PHE A 448 10.89 15.11 -4.68
N TYR A 449 10.69 14.09 -3.84
CA TYR A 449 9.74 13.02 -4.11
C TYR A 449 8.44 13.22 -3.34
N ARG A 450 8.53 13.29 -2.00
CA ARG A 450 7.42 13.56 -1.08
C ARG A 450 7.94 13.80 0.35
N GLY A 451 7.04 14.18 1.25
CA GLY A 451 7.31 14.22 2.70
C GLY A 451 7.27 15.63 3.27
N VAL A 452 7.76 15.78 4.49
CA VAL A 452 7.74 17.04 5.23
C VAL A 452 9.15 17.45 5.66
N ALA A 453 9.41 18.76 5.61
CA ALA A 453 10.67 19.35 6.02
C ALA A 453 10.43 20.56 6.94
N ASN A 454 11.50 21.10 7.49
CA ASN A 454 11.45 22.35 8.24
C ASN A 454 11.21 23.52 7.27
N PRO A 455 10.05 24.21 7.37
CA PRO A 455 9.64 25.23 6.39
C PRO A 455 10.57 26.45 6.39
N LYS A 456 11.41 26.63 7.42
CA LYS A 456 12.43 27.68 7.44
C LYS A 456 13.55 27.47 6.42
N TYR A 457 13.78 26.23 6.01
CA TYR A 457 14.86 25.86 5.09
C TYR A 457 14.32 25.26 3.79
N LEU A 458 13.23 24.49 3.87
CA LEU A 458 12.58 23.87 2.72
C LEU A 458 11.07 23.85 2.94
N ASP A 459 10.33 24.69 2.20
CA ASP A 459 8.88 24.64 2.17
C ASP A 459 8.44 23.53 1.21
N THR A 460 7.94 22.42 1.76
CA THR A 460 7.47 21.27 0.94
C THR A 460 6.04 21.43 0.43
N SER A 461 5.27 22.41 0.91
CA SER A 461 3.87 22.60 0.51
C SER A 461 3.74 23.18 -0.90
N GLU A 462 4.77 23.86 -1.40
CA GLU A 462 4.81 24.42 -2.75
C GLU A 462 5.59 23.53 -3.74
N LEU A 463 6.23 22.45 -3.26
CA LEU A 463 7.09 21.63 -4.10
C LEU A 463 6.30 20.57 -4.86
N GLY A 464 6.31 20.70 -6.18
CA GLY A 464 5.93 19.64 -7.08
C GLY A 464 6.90 18.45 -7.03
N PHE A 465 6.39 17.28 -7.43
CA PHE A 465 7.20 16.10 -7.66
C PHE A 465 8.28 16.35 -8.73
N GLY A 466 9.51 15.95 -8.44
CA GLY A 466 10.64 16.11 -9.35
C GLY A 466 11.26 17.50 -9.36
N THR A 467 10.85 18.39 -8.44
CA THR A 467 11.53 19.69 -8.26
C THR A 467 12.95 19.48 -7.77
N ASP A 468 13.91 20.14 -8.42
CA ASP A 468 15.32 20.13 -8.01
C ASP A 468 15.51 20.94 -6.72
N VAL A 469 16.06 20.29 -5.70
CA VAL A 469 16.34 20.85 -4.37
C VAL A 469 17.84 20.77 -4.01
N THR A 470 18.70 20.47 -4.98
CA THR A 470 20.15 20.23 -4.78
C THR A 470 20.82 21.35 -4.00
N SER A 471 20.61 22.61 -4.41
CA SER A 471 21.25 23.77 -3.79
C SER A 471 20.87 23.95 -2.31
N ILE A 472 19.63 23.64 -1.95
CA ILE A 472 19.13 23.74 -0.57
C ILE A 472 19.73 22.62 0.29
N VAL A 473 19.75 21.40 -0.25
CA VAL A 473 20.28 20.21 0.44
C VAL A 473 21.78 20.33 0.68
N GLU A 474 22.55 20.87 -0.27
CA GLU A 474 24.00 21.04 -0.14
C GLU A 474 24.39 22.22 0.76
N SER A 475 23.56 23.26 0.85
CA SER A 475 23.84 24.45 1.68
C SER A 475 23.33 24.34 3.12
N THR A 476 22.44 23.40 3.41
CA THR A 476 21.78 23.27 4.71
C THR A 476 22.23 21.99 5.42
N SER A 477 22.45 22.06 6.74
CA SER A 477 22.73 20.86 7.52
C SER A 477 21.51 19.92 7.54
N VAL A 478 21.73 18.61 7.47
CA VAL A 478 20.65 17.61 7.52
C VAL A 478 19.75 17.79 8.74
N ALA A 479 20.34 18.06 9.90
CA ALA A 479 19.60 18.26 11.14
C ALA A 479 18.65 19.47 11.05
N SER A 480 19.01 20.49 10.27
CA SER A 480 18.19 21.69 10.04
C SER A 480 17.05 21.46 9.04
N LEU A 481 17.25 20.57 8.05
CA LEU A 481 16.22 20.21 7.06
C LEU A 481 15.03 19.48 7.69
N MET A 482 15.27 18.69 8.73
CA MET A 482 14.22 17.98 9.45
C MET A 482 13.50 18.88 10.45
N ILE A 483 12.21 18.61 10.69
CA ILE A 483 11.43 19.33 11.70
C ILE A 483 12.02 19.03 13.09
N PRO A 484 12.28 20.06 13.92
CA PRO A 484 12.85 19.85 15.25
C PRO A 484 11.86 19.14 16.18
N LYS A 485 12.38 18.36 17.14
CA LYS A 485 11.61 17.64 18.17
C LYS A 485 10.63 16.57 17.66
N ILE A 486 10.82 16.08 16.44
CA ILE A 486 10.08 14.91 15.95
C ILE A 486 10.55 13.63 16.67
N THR A 487 9.61 12.75 16.99
CA THR A 487 9.93 11.41 17.49
C THR A 487 10.67 10.64 16.41
N ARG A 488 11.83 10.06 16.73
CA ARG A 488 12.65 9.39 15.72
C ARG A 488 12.09 8.03 15.32
N LEU A 489 11.73 7.19 16.27
CA LEU A 489 11.09 5.91 16.00
C LEU A 489 9.57 6.02 16.17
N VAL A 490 8.85 5.38 15.26
CA VAL A 490 7.39 5.36 15.22
C VAL A 490 6.95 3.93 14.99
N ASN A 491 6.05 3.41 15.81
CA ASN A 491 5.39 2.14 15.56
C ASN A 491 4.04 2.41 14.91
N LEU A 492 3.81 1.93 13.68
CA LEU A 492 2.56 2.16 12.95
C LEU A 492 1.31 1.58 13.65
N GLU A 493 1.47 0.64 14.57
CA GLU A 493 0.36 0.07 15.36
C GLU A 493 -0.09 0.97 16.51
N ASP A 494 0.74 1.96 16.90
CA ASP A 494 0.43 2.88 17.98
C ASP A 494 -0.40 4.09 17.48
N ASP A 495 -1.01 4.82 18.43
CA ASP A 495 -1.75 6.05 18.14
C ASP A 495 -0.80 7.21 17.84
N ASN A 496 -0.47 7.37 16.56
CA ASN A 496 0.55 8.28 16.08
C ASN A 496 0.02 9.68 15.77
N THR A 497 0.91 10.67 15.92
CA THR A 497 0.62 12.07 15.59
C THR A 497 1.22 12.48 14.25
N ILE A 498 0.51 13.33 13.53
CA ILE A 498 1.06 14.12 12.42
C ILE A 498 1.59 15.46 12.94
N VAL A 499 2.50 16.07 12.19
CA VAL A 499 3.02 17.41 12.47
C VAL A 499 2.44 18.41 11.47
N LEU A 500 1.99 19.56 11.97
CA LEU A 500 1.60 20.72 11.18
C LEU A 500 2.79 21.70 11.24
N PRO A 501 3.68 21.71 10.23
CA PRO A 501 4.99 22.38 10.32
C PRO A 501 4.92 23.91 10.44
N PHE A 502 3.92 24.56 9.83
CA PHE A 502 3.78 26.01 9.82
C PHE A 502 3.18 26.53 11.13
N SER A 503 2.22 25.80 11.70
CA SER A 503 1.67 26.08 13.04
C SER A 503 2.50 25.46 14.17
N SER A 504 3.47 24.60 13.86
CA SER A 504 4.30 23.85 14.82
C SER A 504 3.48 23.03 15.82
N GLN A 505 2.39 22.41 15.36
CA GLN A 505 1.49 21.60 16.18
C GLN A 505 1.65 20.11 15.90
N PHE A 506 1.46 19.28 16.92
CA PHE A 506 1.34 17.83 16.78
C PHE A 506 -0.11 17.44 17.03
N VAL A 507 -0.71 16.73 16.07
CA VAL A 507 -2.14 16.47 16.04
C VAL A 507 -2.37 15.00 15.74
N ARG A 508 -3.35 14.36 16.39
CA ARG A 508 -3.77 13.01 16.01
C ARG A 508 -4.71 13.09 14.79
N PRO A 509 -4.64 12.14 13.85
CA PRO A 509 -5.51 12.14 12.68
C PRO A 509 -7.01 12.29 13.01
N CYS A 510 -7.48 11.66 14.08
CA CYS A 510 -8.86 11.72 14.54
C CYS A 510 -9.29 13.12 15.06
N ASP A 511 -8.35 13.91 15.59
CA ASP A 511 -8.62 15.22 16.17
C ASP A 511 -8.73 16.34 15.11
N LEU A 512 -8.26 16.09 13.88
CA LEU A 512 -8.27 17.08 12.79
C LEU A 512 -9.68 17.64 12.52
N ARG A 513 -10.69 16.79 12.63
CA ARG A 513 -12.09 17.19 12.46
C ARG A 513 -12.50 18.25 13.49
N GLN A 514 -12.15 18.03 14.75
CA GLN A 514 -12.49 18.95 15.84
C GLN A 514 -11.74 20.27 15.69
N ILE A 515 -10.46 20.23 15.28
CA ILE A 515 -9.67 21.43 15.02
C ILE A 515 -10.35 22.28 13.94
N PHE A 516 -10.67 21.69 12.79
CA PHE A 516 -11.28 22.46 11.72
C PHE A 516 -12.68 22.96 12.10
N GLU A 517 -13.44 22.19 12.89
CA GLU A 517 -14.73 22.62 13.41
C GLU A 517 -14.63 23.90 14.26
N GLN A 518 -13.55 24.07 15.02
CA GLN A 518 -13.32 25.25 15.86
C GLN A 518 -12.81 26.46 15.05
N LEU A 519 -12.04 26.23 13.98
CA LEU A 519 -11.45 27.30 13.18
C LEU A 519 -12.49 28.04 12.32
N THR A 520 -12.32 29.34 12.17
CA THR A 520 -13.06 30.16 11.21
C THR A 520 -12.59 29.89 9.77
N ILE A 521 -13.39 30.27 8.77
CA ILE A 521 -13.01 30.11 7.35
C ILE A 521 -11.70 30.83 7.01
N ALA A 522 -11.47 32.01 7.61
CA ALA A 522 -10.23 32.76 7.40
C ALA A 522 -9.01 32.04 8.01
N GLU A 523 -9.17 31.42 9.18
CA GLU A 523 -8.11 30.63 9.81
C GLU A 523 -7.84 29.33 9.05
N ILE A 524 -8.88 28.68 8.52
CA ILE A 524 -8.73 27.47 7.69
C ILE A 524 -7.91 27.79 6.43
N LYS A 525 -8.16 28.96 5.81
CA LYS A 525 -7.35 29.42 4.67
C LYS A 525 -5.87 29.59 5.05
N ASN A 526 -5.58 30.05 6.26
CA ASN A 526 -4.21 30.29 6.73
C ASN A 526 -3.45 29.00 7.05
N ILE A 527 -4.14 27.89 7.33
CA ILE A 527 -3.52 26.58 7.57
C ILE A 527 -3.42 25.72 6.31
N HIS A 528 -3.68 26.27 5.11
CA HIS A 528 -3.61 25.52 3.85
C HIS A 528 -2.30 24.72 3.70
N ASN A 529 -1.16 25.37 3.96
CA ASN A 529 0.16 24.73 3.81
C ASN A 529 0.39 23.63 4.86
N ASP A 530 -0.23 23.75 6.03
CA ASP A 530 -0.25 22.69 7.05
C ASP A 530 -1.08 21.48 6.60
N VAL A 531 -2.19 21.71 5.87
CA VAL A 531 -3.01 20.63 5.30
C VAL A 531 -2.25 19.89 4.20
N GLU A 532 -1.61 20.61 3.29
CA GLU A 532 -0.75 20.02 2.25
C GLU A 532 0.38 19.18 2.87
N ALA A 533 1.02 19.66 3.94
CA ALA A 533 2.04 18.91 4.66
C ALA A 533 1.48 17.71 5.45
N ALA A 534 0.19 17.74 5.86
CA ALA A 534 -0.44 16.64 6.58
C ALA A 534 -0.77 15.45 5.68
N VAL A 535 -1.15 15.69 4.41
CA VAL A 535 -1.51 14.65 3.43
C VAL A 535 -0.50 13.48 3.36
N PRO A 536 0.81 13.70 3.11
CA PRO A 536 1.76 12.58 3.00
C PRO A 536 1.93 11.82 4.32
N GLN A 537 1.71 12.46 5.46
CA GLN A 537 1.80 11.82 6.77
C GLN A 537 0.58 10.93 7.04
N LEU A 538 -0.62 11.42 6.69
CA LEU A 538 -1.87 10.65 6.79
C LEU A 538 -1.86 9.43 5.87
N GLN A 539 -1.32 9.58 4.67
CA GLN A 539 -1.13 8.46 3.73
C GLN A 539 -0.19 7.38 4.27
N ALA A 540 0.81 7.76 5.09
CA ALA A 540 1.74 6.82 5.70
C ALA A 540 1.16 6.12 6.95
N LEU A 541 0.24 6.77 7.67
CA LEU A 541 -0.32 6.26 8.93
C LEU A 541 -1.60 5.44 8.75
N LEU A 542 -2.52 5.89 7.88
CA LEU A 542 -3.86 5.31 7.77
C LEU A 542 -3.90 4.28 6.65
N ASN A 543 -4.80 3.31 6.76
CA ASN A 543 -5.15 2.43 5.63
C ASN A 543 -6.13 3.15 4.67
N HIS A 544 -6.45 2.52 3.55
CA HIS A 544 -7.31 3.12 2.51
C HIS A 544 -8.70 3.51 3.02
N LYS A 545 -9.33 2.62 3.79
CA LYS A 545 -10.69 2.82 4.32
C LYS A 545 -10.73 3.99 5.31
N ASP A 546 -9.77 4.03 6.23
CA ASP A 546 -9.71 5.06 7.26
C ASP A 546 -9.33 6.42 6.66
N LEU A 547 -8.45 6.45 5.65
CA LEU A 547 -8.10 7.66 4.92
C LEU A 547 -9.30 8.22 4.14
N GLN A 548 -10.06 7.35 3.46
CA GLN A 548 -11.26 7.74 2.72
C GLN A 548 -12.34 8.28 3.67
N GLN A 549 -12.55 7.61 4.81
CA GLN A 549 -13.51 8.05 5.81
C GLN A 549 -13.12 9.40 6.41
N LEU A 550 -11.85 9.59 6.78
CA LEU A 550 -11.34 10.86 7.30
C LEU A 550 -11.47 12.00 6.27
N SER A 551 -11.07 11.76 5.01
CA SER A 551 -11.20 12.74 3.93
C SER A 551 -12.67 13.16 3.75
N LYS A 552 -13.59 12.19 3.68
CA LYS A 552 -15.02 12.45 3.58
C LYS A 552 -15.55 13.26 4.76
N ASP A 553 -15.17 12.92 5.98
CA ASP A 553 -15.62 13.62 7.18
C ASP A 553 -15.12 15.07 7.23
N LEU A 554 -13.86 15.31 6.84
CA LEU A 554 -13.28 16.65 6.77
C LEU A 554 -13.93 17.49 5.66
N VAL A 555 -14.10 16.94 4.46
CA VAL A 555 -14.76 17.65 3.34
C VAL A 555 -16.22 17.98 3.65
N ASN A 556 -16.96 17.04 4.26
CA ASN A 556 -18.34 17.28 4.69
C ASN A 556 -18.44 18.38 5.75
N MET A 557 -17.53 18.40 6.72
CA MET A 557 -17.49 19.42 7.76
C MET A 557 -17.14 20.81 7.18
N LEU A 558 -16.17 20.89 6.26
CA LEU A 558 -15.85 22.15 5.55
C LEU A 558 -17.04 22.64 4.73
N SER A 559 -17.73 21.75 4.02
CA SER A 559 -18.94 22.07 3.27
C SER A 559 -20.07 22.57 4.18
N ALA A 560 -20.28 21.94 5.34
CA ALA A 560 -21.26 22.38 6.32
C ALA A 560 -20.97 23.79 6.87
N LYS A 561 -19.70 24.20 6.96
CA LYS A 561 -19.33 25.58 7.32
C LYS A 561 -19.72 26.59 6.24
N VAL A 562 -19.56 26.24 4.96
CA VAL A 562 -20.07 27.06 3.84
C VAL A 562 -21.58 27.22 3.95
N ASP A 563 -22.30 26.12 4.18
CA ASP A 563 -23.75 26.14 4.32
C ASP A 563 -24.20 26.97 5.52
N LYS A 564 -23.50 26.91 6.66
CA LYS A 564 -23.83 27.70 7.86
C LYS A 564 -23.73 29.22 7.60
N VAL A 565 -22.80 29.65 6.75
CA VAL A 565 -22.63 31.07 6.38
C VAL A 565 -23.64 31.49 5.31
N THR A 566 -23.91 30.63 4.33
CA THR A 566 -24.74 30.96 3.17
C THR A 566 -26.25 30.74 3.41
N SER A 567 -26.63 29.82 4.29
CA SER A 567 -28.03 29.45 4.56
C SER A 567 -28.88 30.63 5.04
N PRO A 568 -28.46 31.49 5.99
CA PRO A 568 -29.26 32.65 6.40
C PRO A 568 -29.54 33.64 5.26
N LEU A 569 -28.53 33.88 4.40
CA LEU A 569 -28.69 34.75 3.22
C LEU A 569 -29.62 34.13 2.18
N ARG A 570 -29.51 32.81 1.96
CA ARG A 570 -30.38 32.06 1.06
C ARG A 570 -31.82 32.07 1.56
N SER A 571 -32.05 31.82 2.86
CA SER A 571 -33.36 31.88 3.50
C SER A 571 -33.97 33.27 3.41
N ALA A 572 -33.20 34.34 3.67
CA ALA A 572 -33.67 35.72 3.54
C ALA A 572 -34.06 36.06 2.11
N TYR A 573 -33.26 35.63 1.12
CA TYR A 573 -33.57 35.82 -0.30
C TYR A 573 -34.83 35.07 -0.72
N ILE A 574 -34.98 33.79 -0.32
CA ILE A 574 -36.18 32.99 -0.62
C ILE A 574 -37.42 33.63 0.02
N GLN A 575 -37.35 34.01 1.30
CA GLN A 575 -38.48 34.64 1.99
C GLN A 575 -38.91 35.96 1.31
N TYR A 576 -37.93 36.77 0.89
CA TYR A 576 -38.21 38.01 0.16
C TYR A 576 -38.89 37.75 -1.19
N VAL A 577 -38.38 36.79 -1.97
CA VAL A 577 -38.94 36.44 -3.29
C VAL A 577 -40.31 35.76 -3.18
N SER A 578 -40.54 34.94 -2.15
CA SER A 578 -41.79 34.18 -1.98
C SER A 578 -42.91 34.96 -1.31
N GLY A 579 -42.62 36.00 -0.53
CA GLY A 579 -43.63 36.75 0.24
C GLY A 579 -43.74 38.24 -0.06
N GLU A 580 -42.65 38.89 -0.46
CA GLU A 580 -42.54 40.36 -0.56
C GLU A 580 -42.04 40.80 -1.95
N PHE A 581 -42.30 40.07 -3.02
CA PHE A 581 -41.83 40.45 -4.36
C PHE A 581 -42.99 40.75 -5.30
N ASP A 582 -43.02 41.99 -5.79
CA ASP A 582 -43.97 42.49 -6.79
C ASP A 582 -43.16 42.97 -8.01
N THR A 583 -43.50 42.43 -9.19
CA THR A 583 -42.85 42.75 -10.46
C THR A 583 -43.12 44.17 -10.94
N GLY A 584 -44.10 44.88 -10.35
CA GLY A 584 -44.44 46.26 -10.66
C GLY A 584 -43.58 47.33 -9.97
N ASN A 585 -42.81 46.98 -8.92
CA ASN A 585 -42.09 47.96 -8.10
C ASN A 585 -40.56 47.95 -8.35
N LYS A 586 -40.04 49.06 -8.91
CA LYS A 586 -38.62 49.24 -9.23
C LYS A 586 -37.69 49.15 -8.00
N GLU A 587 -38.13 49.57 -6.82
CA GLU A 587 -37.32 49.47 -5.60
C GLU A 587 -37.18 48.01 -5.13
N TRP A 588 -38.22 47.21 -5.36
CA TRP A 588 -38.25 45.81 -4.94
C TRP A 588 -37.40 44.94 -5.88
N ILE A 589 -37.38 45.28 -7.17
CA ILE A 589 -36.43 44.72 -8.15
C ILE A 589 -34.98 45.04 -7.76
N ARG A 590 -34.70 46.27 -7.33
CA ARG A 590 -33.36 46.68 -6.87
C ARG A 590 -32.93 45.90 -5.63
N LYS A 591 -33.80 45.82 -4.61
CA LYS A 591 -33.56 45.04 -3.39
C LYS A 591 -33.32 43.55 -3.68
N LYS A 592 -34.08 42.95 -4.62
CA LYS A 592 -33.84 41.57 -5.09
C LYS A 592 -32.43 41.40 -5.68
N HIS A 593 -32.01 42.31 -6.56
CA HIS A 593 -30.68 42.26 -7.17
C HIS A 593 -29.57 42.44 -6.13
N ASP A 594 -29.73 43.34 -5.16
CA ASP A 594 -28.76 43.57 -4.10
C ASP A 594 -28.60 42.34 -3.19
N MET A 595 -29.72 41.71 -2.79
CA MET A 595 -29.70 40.47 -1.99
C MET A 595 -29.06 39.30 -2.76
N LEU A 596 -29.37 39.15 -4.05
CA LEU A 596 -28.75 38.13 -4.91
C LEU A 596 -27.24 38.39 -5.09
N ALA A 597 -26.85 39.65 -5.32
CA ALA A 597 -25.45 40.02 -5.47
C ALA A 597 -24.65 39.74 -4.20
N GLN A 598 -25.22 40.04 -3.03
CA GLN A 598 -24.61 39.75 -1.73
C GLN A 598 -24.50 38.24 -1.47
N LEU A 599 -25.53 37.45 -1.80
CA LEU A 599 -25.48 35.99 -1.72
C LEU A 599 -24.37 35.44 -2.64
N ARG A 600 -24.35 35.82 -3.91
CA ARG A 600 -23.32 35.40 -4.89
C ARG A 600 -21.91 35.75 -4.44
N LYS A 601 -21.71 36.98 -3.97
CA LYS A 601 -20.41 37.45 -3.48
C LYS A 601 -19.93 36.63 -2.29
N THR A 602 -20.80 36.45 -1.28
CA THR A 602 -20.46 35.70 -0.05
C THR A 602 -20.18 34.23 -0.35
N THR A 603 -20.98 33.58 -1.21
CA THR A 603 -20.74 32.19 -1.62
C THR A 603 -19.41 32.05 -2.35
N LYS A 604 -19.10 32.93 -3.30
CA LYS A 604 -17.85 32.89 -4.08
C LYS A 604 -16.62 33.12 -3.20
N GLU A 605 -16.67 34.10 -2.30
CA GLU A 605 -15.58 34.40 -1.35
C GLU A 605 -15.31 33.21 -0.40
N THR A 606 -16.39 32.59 0.09
CA THR A 606 -16.30 31.46 1.03
C THR A 606 -15.80 30.19 0.34
N GLN A 607 -16.29 29.89 -0.88
CA GLN A 607 -15.82 28.76 -1.68
C GLN A 607 -14.36 28.93 -2.10
N SER A 608 -13.98 30.10 -2.62
CA SER A 608 -12.59 30.37 -3.03
C SER A 608 -11.60 30.28 -1.87
N ALA A 609 -12.03 30.58 -0.63
CA ALA A 609 -11.18 30.44 0.56
C ALA A 609 -10.93 28.98 0.96
N LEU A 610 -11.89 28.08 0.73
CA LEU A 610 -11.81 26.67 1.16
C LEU A 610 -11.45 25.69 0.04
N GLU A 611 -11.63 26.08 -1.22
CA GLU A 611 -11.37 25.25 -2.41
C GLU A 611 -9.97 24.63 -2.42
N PRO A 612 -8.87 25.35 -2.09
CA PRO A 612 -7.53 24.74 -2.06
C PRO A 612 -7.44 23.61 -1.02
N VAL A 613 -7.99 23.83 0.18
CA VAL A 613 -7.97 22.85 1.28
C VAL A 613 -8.85 21.63 0.94
N ILE A 614 -10.05 21.86 0.40
CA ILE A 614 -10.94 20.78 -0.03
C ILE A 614 -10.29 19.96 -1.15
N SER A 615 -9.65 20.62 -2.12
CA SER A 615 -8.96 19.95 -3.22
C SER A 615 -7.80 19.09 -2.72
N SER A 616 -7.00 19.60 -1.77
CA SER A 616 -5.92 18.85 -1.12
C SER A 616 -6.42 17.57 -0.46
N LEU A 617 -7.49 17.68 0.35
CA LEU A 617 -8.08 16.56 1.08
C LEU A 617 -8.77 15.54 0.17
N ALA A 618 -9.43 16.02 -0.90
CA ALA A 618 -10.06 15.17 -1.89
C ALA A 618 -9.00 14.39 -2.70
N ASN A 619 -7.86 15.03 -2.99
CA ASN A 619 -6.75 14.42 -3.72
C ASN A 619 -5.81 13.57 -2.82
N MET A 620 -6.07 13.52 -1.51
CA MET A 620 -5.28 12.75 -0.53
C MET A 620 -5.22 11.24 -0.85
N MET A 621 -6.19 10.70 -1.57
CA MET A 621 -6.21 9.28 -1.96
C MET A 621 -5.18 8.92 -3.04
N SER A 622 -4.54 9.91 -3.67
CA SER A 622 -3.71 9.75 -4.87
C SER A 622 -2.30 9.18 -4.65
N SER A 623 -1.87 8.82 -3.44
CA SER A 623 -0.45 8.43 -3.23
C SER A 623 -0.20 7.28 -2.23
N GLN A 624 -1.21 6.47 -1.94
CA GLN A 624 -1.15 5.60 -0.77
C GLN A 624 -0.48 4.22 -0.99
N THR A 625 -0.45 3.63 -2.19
CA THR A 625 -0.23 2.17 -2.28
C THR A 625 0.33 1.61 -3.60
N THR A 626 1.56 1.96 -4.00
CA THR A 626 2.38 1.08 -4.89
C THR A 626 3.90 1.35 -4.76
N SER A 627 4.72 0.37 -5.18
CA SER A 627 6.19 0.41 -5.21
C SER A 627 6.79 1.38 -6.24
N LYS A 628 5.99 1.86 -7.21
CA LYS A 628 6.37 2.72 -8.35
C LYS A 628 5.21 3.66 -8.75
N ARG A 629 5.46 4.96 -8.88
CA ARG A 629 4.44 6.01 -9.14
C ARG A 629 3.78 5.91 -10.53
N THR A 630 4.41 5.30 -11.53
CA THR A 630 3.78 5.04 -12.85
C THR A 630 2.56 4.13 -12.75
N HIS A 631 2.53 3.23 -11.77
CA HIS A 631 1.38 2.37 -11.50
C HIS A 631 0.27 3.15 -10.81
N ASP A 632 0.61 4.05 -9.88
CA ASP A 632 -0.34 4.98 -9.26
C ASP A 632 -1.00 5.87 -10.33
N LEU A 633 -0.25 6.55 -11.19
CA LEU A 633 -0.82 7.49 -12.19
C LEU A 633 -1.80 6.81 -13.15
N LYS A 634 -1.54 5.59 -13.63
CA LYS A 634 -2.47 4.87 -14.52
C LYS A 634 -3.65 4.25 -13.77
N ARG A 635 -3.45 3.76 -12.54
CA ARG A 635 -4.51 3.24 -11.65
C ARG A 635 -5.46 4.36 -11.22
N LEU A 636 -4.89 5.52 -10.91
CA LEU A 636 -5.59 6.75 -10.54
C LEU A 636 -6.26 7.40 -11.74
N VAL A 637 -5.63 7.56 -12.90
CA VAL A 637 -6.37 8.11 -14.07
C VAL A 637 -7.63 7.30 -14.36
N ARG A 638 -7.60 5.97 -14.15
CA ARG A 638 -8.77 5.09 -14.31
C ARG A 638 -9.77 5.18 -13.13
N GLN A 639 -9.30 5.20 -11.88
CA GLN A 639 -10.16 5.36 -10.70
C GLN A 639 -10.68 6.80 -10.55
N THR A 640 -9.84 7.82 -10.62
CA THR A 640 -10.18 9.24 -10.65
C THR A 640 -11.09 9.61 -11.84
N GLN A 641 -10.96 9.04 -13.05
CA GLN A 641 -11.97 9.28 -14.09
C GLN A 641 -13.33 8.66 -13.76
N ILE A 642 -13.39 7.54 -13.02
CA ILE A 642 -14.65 6.88 -12.69
C ILE A 642 -15.25 7.50 -11.41
N GLN A 643 -14.44 7.70 -10.38
CA GLN A 643 -14.79 8.28 -9.09
C GLN A 643 -15.02 9.78 -9.19
N ASN A 644 -14.20 10.59 -9.89
CA ASN A 644 -14.54 11.99 -10.09
C ASN A 644 -15.76 12.15 -11.00
N ASN A 645 -15.98 11.30 -12.01
CA ASN A 645 -17.20 11.42 -12.80
C ASN A 645 -18.45 10.93 -12.04
N VAL A 646 -18.34 10.00 -11.09
CA VAL A 646 -19.49 9.50 -10.32
C VAL A 646 -19.71 10.28 -9.02
N GLU A 647 -18.65 10.65 -8.30
CA GLU A 647 -18.68 11.51 -7.12
C GLU A 647 -18.86 12.97 -7.49
N ALA A 648 -18.20 13.56 -8.50
CA ALA A 648 -18.56 14.94 -8.89
C ALA A 648 -20.02 15.03 -9.33
N THR A 649 -20.58 13.99 -9.95
CA THR A 649 -22.01 13.95 -10.27
C THR A 649 -22.92 13.73 -9.04
N LYS A 650 -22.43 13.09 -7.97
CA LYS A 650 -23.19 12.84 -6.72
C LYS A 650 -22.98 13.90 -5.63
N SER A 651 -21.84 14.60 -5.65
CA SER A 651 -21.40 15.61 -4.68
C SER A 651 -21.50 17.03 -5.25
N MET A 652 -21.90 17.18 -6.52
CA MET A 652 -22.38 18.45 -7.04
C MET A 652 -23.58 18.88 -6.21
N THR A 653 -23.34 19.83 -5.31
CA THR A 653 -24.41 20.58 -4.67
C THR A 653 -25.32 21.17 -5.74
N PHE A 654 -26.61 21.33 -5.43
CA PHE A 654 -27.59 21.92 -6.34
C PHE A 654 -27.08 23.24 -6.93
N ASP A 655 -26.31 24.02 -6.18
CA ASP A 655 -25.72 25.29 -6.63
C ASP A 655 -24.56 25.12 -7.64
N THR A 656 -23.73 24.07 -7.54
CA THR A 656 -22.71 23.75 -8.57
C THR A 656 -23.36 23.27 -9.88
N LEU A 657 -24.42 22.46 -9.76
CA LEU A 657 -25.22 22.01 -10.91
C LEU A 657 -25.95 23.20 -11.55
N THR A 658 -26.51 24.09 -10.72
CA THR A 658 -27.12 25.36 -11.16
C THR A 658 -26.08 26.30 -11.77
N GLY A 659 -24.86 26.38 -11.23
CA GLY A 659 -23.78 27.18 -11.77
C GLY A 659 -23.27 26.67 -13.13
N LEU A 660 -23.12 25.36 -13.30
CA LEU A 660 -22.80 24.73 -14.59
C LEU A 660 -23.94 24.94 -15.60
N LEU A 661 -25.19 24.74 -15.17
CA LEU A 661 -26.38 24.97 -15.99
C LEU A 661 -26.52 26.44 -16.38
N GLU A 662 -26.21 27.40 -15.49
CA GLU A 662 -26.22 28.84 -15.78
C GLU A 662 -25.06 29.25 -16.71
N THR A 663 -23.88 28.66 -16.54
CA THR A 663 -22.71 28.92 -17.39
C THR A 663 -22.94 28.43 -18.83
N HIS A 664 -23.66 27.31 -18.99
CA HIS A 664 -24.10 26.79 -20.29
C HIS A 664 -25.47 27.32 -20.74
N ALA A 665 -26.19 28.08 -19.91
CA ALA A 665 -27.51 28.63 -20.22
C ALA A 665 -27.44 29.80 -21.21
N GLU A 666 -26.31 30.52 -21.30
CA GLU A 666 -26.10 31.53 -22.35
C GLU A 666 -26.11 30.90 -23.75
N GLU A 667 -25.73 29.62 -23.87
CA GLU A 667 -25.72 28.89 -25.16
C GLU A 667 -26.98 28.06 -25.40
N MET A 668 -27.65 27.54 -24.35
CA MET A 668 -28.76 26.58 -24.51
C MET A 668 -30.15 27.06 -24.02
N GLY A 669 -30.26 28.18 -23.30
CA GLY A 669 -31.53 28.69 -22.79
C GLY A 669 -32.22 27.75 -21.79
N VAL A 670 -32.13 28.05 -20.49
CA VAL A 670 -32.74 27.21 -19.44
C VAL A 670 -33.93 27.90 -18.77
N MET A 671 -35.03 27.16 -18.62
CA MET A 671 -36.25 27.59 -17.92
C MET A 671 -36.39 26.85 -16.59
N LEU A 672 -36.37 27.60 -15.47
CA LEU A 672 -36.67 27.09 -14.14
C LEU A 672 -38.18 27.11 -13.91
N LEU A 673 -38.80 25.93 -13.87
CA LEU A 673 -40.21 25.75 -13.54
C LEU A 673 -40.35 25.20 -12.11
N ASN A 674 -41.04 25.94 -11.26
CA ASN A 674 -41.50 25.42 -9.98
C ASN A 674 -42.80 24.63 -10.23
N ILE A 675 -42.68 23.31 -10.42
CA ILE A 675 -43.83 22.45 -10.70
C ILE A 675 -44.27 21.79 -9.41
N GLU A 676 -45.54 21.96 -9.06
CA GLU A 676 -46.16 21.20 -7.98
C GLU A 676 -46.09 19.69 -8.29
N THR A 677 -45.51 18.93 -7.37
CA THR A 677 -45.17 17.52 -7.56
C THR A 677 -46.40 16.63 -7.84
N VAL A 678 -47.56 16.98 -7.28
CA VAL A 678 -48.79 16.18 -7.39
C VAL A 678 -49.44 16.28 -8.80
N PRO A 679 -49.70 17.48 -9.37
CA PRO A 679 -50.18 17.60 -10.75
C PRO A 679 -49.22 17.00 -11.80
N TYR A 680 -47.91 17.17 -11.60
CA TYR A 680 -46.91 16.67 -12.56
C TYR A 680 -46.88 15.14 -12.65
N GLN A 681 -47.00 14.46 -11.51
CA GLN A 681 -47.13 12.99 -11.48
C GLN A 681 -48.39 12.50 -12.18
N GLN A 682 -49.50 13.26 -12.13
CA GLN A 682 -50.71 12.94 -12.89
C GLN A 682 -50.50 13.11 -14.41
N VAL A 683 -49.82 14.16 -14.85
CA VAL A 683 -49.50 14.37 -16.27
C VAL A 683 -48.57 13.27 -16.81
N LEU A 684 -47.54 12.87 -16.05
CA LEU A 684 -46.64 11.77 -16.43
C LEU A 684 -47.34 10.41 -16.48
N ARG A 685 -48.36 10.19 -15.63
CA ARG A 685 -49.21 8.99 -15.72
C ARG A 685 -50.04 8.95 -16.99
N ASN A 686 -50.49 10.10 -17.49
CA ASN A 686 -51.26 10.20 -18.74
C ASN A 686 -50.39 9.91 -19.98
N LEU A 687 -49.08 10.16 -19.91
CA LEU A 687 -48.11 9.85 -20.99
C LEU A 687 -47.80 8.35 -21.14
N LYS A 688 -48.08 7.50 -20.13
CA LYS A 688 -47.85 6.05 -20.24
C LYS A 688 -48.82 5.34 -21.20
N ASN A 689 -49.91 5.98 -21.60
CA ASN A 689 -50.98 5.36 -22.39
C ASN A 689 -51.16 5.92 -23.81
N ALA A 690 -50.29 6.83 -24.26
CA ALA A 690 -50.33 7.34 -25.63
C ALA A 690 -49.15 6.77 -26.41
N ALA A 691 -49.42 5.98 -27.46
CA ALA A 691 -48.42 5.62 -28.45
C ALA A 691 -47.92 6.91 -29.11
N ILE A 692 -46.68 7.30 -28.83
CA ILE A 692 -46.03 8.43 -29.48
C ILE A 692 -45.64 7.96 -30.87
N ASP A 693 -46.46 8.30 -31.86
CA ASP A 693 -46.16 8.13 -33.28
C ASP A 693 -45.13 9.21 -33.67
N ALA A 694 -43.85 8.84 -33.70
CA ALA A 694 -42.79 9.74 -34.12
C ALA A 694 -42.72 9.72 -35.66
N ARG A 695 -43.19 10.80 -36.28
CA ARG A 695 -42.85 11.16 -37.67
C ARG A 695 -41.67 12.11 -37.69
#